data_AF-A0A817NBA7-F1
#
_entry.id   AF-A0A817NBA7-F1
#
_cell.length_a   1.000
_cell.length_b   1.000
_cell.length_c   1.000
_cell.angle_alpha   90.00
_cell.angle_beta   90.00
_cell.angle_gamma   90.00
#
_symmetry.space_group_name_H-M   'P 1'
#
loop_
_entity.id
_entity.type
_entity.pdbx_description
1 polymer ?
#
loop_
_entity_poly.entity_id
_entity_poly.type
_entity_poly.pdbx_seq_one_letter_code
_entity_poly.pdbx_strand_id
1 'polypeptide(L)'
;MTSENDEKKLKQCLQLIINAISDTINNLKKQSRQSNQKQILSNLQEKINGLLDDNLSSLSSQCRNYLFDELNEYNYNAEEKIFSTSFTEDKLYHFLHDLQGRLSLSEACQAAWNGDQNMIENFIKNYPKLKDKSGLYGTTLLYSAARNNHFNLVRYLIEMGKCSVNTQNKDYIDRGSLSTLKATIGSTALHAACFHGHLQIVEYLIQHGADYFILNNAFETPIENGQNKPNIRQFFTNFLLFSYSRNANILPKRTILEEIEKSPEAIIDCFWEYKSFSHDRWFPFTPDSSSRLQQALIIDSDTKFISEIHLKASREAFSVSIVQFLRSGKNHDHIENLAWVRCRGSSLLNFHCYSQWQIMFIRHPTGITNSSSSIEVFDMIKTNIQLNSWYNSNDKINFLFERAMNYRRKYITINLDFINNEKITFNLENFTFTNQENTIEGFLRWIPKLILNDEKLTLVNNFQLPPNSDLILLTTSYLKQVKLNGTISTDEFNQYNLKYDDVWNGDILDLPNQTDVIVICTSSKSLLESVLEAGGASLRKSFQIKYKENPRESVISITIDDRLQARAVYFVAWQPNADSSILSQSIEDLVSNVMEKAASENYKSIAFPAIGCGRYGCSISHVAQILVRQVQRQITKYPIMVSFVIHPDRTDICDEFQKQIKLLQGEDKISTTKRMSIKVGQGKIEVKKGDITKQEVDVILGSSSSENLRQVLLEAGGKQVEDAYSEEFRVNPNSLIISTPPGQLPCKRIFFLKWEPNKDPEILRQSIIDLIWNLIQNVNSYNFTSIAFPAIGCGEHACSVDIVVKTMVTEMKQQIQNRKLPWIVTFIIHPNEQNVYDEFCKQLLASNHEPIDYKLPSTWQTSNEDKMQFILSKNTNEYKSIVMDFDETMKNNYQEIIKIERIQNERWYMQYLAHARDFQKRLNEDTEKFLYHGCPEAAAYSIMHDCFNRSFAGVNGIDLFFLYILSNICIFILGTAYGVGVYFSSSGAYSHRFTKRNSNGERCMFLARVLVGKTTIGNKSMKTRPVGFDSTTDGNHIFVTYHDAQAYAEYLITYK
;
A
#
# COMPACT_ATOMS: atom_id res chain seq x y z
N MET A 1 -8.63 -43.15 -10.03
CA MET A 1 -9.71 -43.99 -9.45
C MET A 1 -10.10 -43.59 -8.02
N THR A 2 -9.41 -42.64 -7.38
CA THR A 2 -9.69 -42.22 -5.99
C THR A 2 -10.61 -40.99 -5.84
N SER A 3 -10.99 -40.28 -6.90
CA SER A 3 -11.82 -39.06 -6.81
C SER A 3 -13.34 -39.32 -6.80
N GLU A 4 -13.82 -40.28 -7.59
CA GLU A 4 -15.27 -40.49 -7.80
C GLU A 4 -15.97 -41.09 -6.57
N ASN A 5 -15.29 -42.00 -5.86
CA ASN A 5 -15.77 -42.55 -4.60
C ASN A 5 -15.77 -41.50 -3.47
N ASP A 6 -14.84 -40.55 -3.52
CA ASP A 6 -14.69 -39.50 -2.51
C ASP A 6 -15.69 -38.35 -2.72
N GLU A 7 -15.96 -37.97 -3.96
CA GLU A 7 -17.06 -37.07 -4.32
C GLU A 7 -18.42 -37.65 -3.90
N LYS A 8 -18.65 -38.95 -4.12
CA LYS A 8 -19.87 -39.63 -3.68
C LYS A 8 -20.05 -39.59 -2.15
N LYS A 9 -18.97 -39.82 -1.40
CA LYS A 9 -18.98 -39.72 0.07
C LYS A 9 -19.24 -38.28 0.54
N LEU A 10 -18.64 -37.28 -0.12
CA LEU A 10 -18.89 -35.88 0.20
C LEU A 10 -20.35 -35.50 -0.05
N LYS A 11 -20.90 -35.88 -1.21
CA LYS A 11 -22.33 -35.67 -1.52
C LYS A 11 -23.22 -36.34 -0.47
N GLN A 12 -22.89 -37.55 -0.05
CA GLN A 12 -23.61 -38.26 1.01
C GLN A 12 -23.53 -37.51 2.35
N CYS A 13 -22.34 -37.04 2.74
CA CYS A 13 -22.14 -36.27 3.97
C CYS A 13 -22.94 -34.96 3.97
N LEU A 14 -22.86 -34.19 2.87
CA LEU A 14 -23.67 -32.98 2.67
C LEU A 14 -25.17 -33.28 2.75
N GLN A 15 -25.63 -34.37 2.12
CA GLN A 15 -27.03 -34.77 2.16
C GLN A 15 -27.49 -35.13 3.59
N LEU A 16 -26.65 -35.78 4.39
CA LEU A 16 -26.96 -36.08 5.79
C LEU A 16 -27.09 -34.80 6.63
N ILE A 17 -26.20 -33.82 6.42
CA ILE A 17 -26.27 -32.51 7.08
C ILE A 17 -27.55 -31.76 6.65
N ILE A 18 -27.87 -31.75 5.35
CA ILE A 18 -29.10 -31.17 4.79
C ILE A 18 -30.35 -31.81 5.43
N ASN A 19 -30.37 -33.14 5.58
CA ASN A 19 -31.48 -33.85 6.20
C ASN A 19 -31.59 -33.48 7.69
N ALA A 20 -30.47 -33.41 8.42
CA ALA A 20 -30.46 -33.02 9.83
C ALA A 20 -31.02 -31.60 10.05
N ILE A 21 -30.65 -30.65 9.18
CA ILE A 21 -31.17 -29.28 9.21
C ILE A 21 -32.65 -29.25 8.85
N SER A 22 -33.07 -30.00 7.81
CA SER A 22 -34.47 -30.10 7.38
C SER A 22 -35.39 -30.68 8.47
N ASP A 23 -34.95 -31.76 9.14
CA ASP A 23 -35.66 -32.36 10.27
C ASP A 23 -35.83 -31.35 11.41
N THR A 24 -34.77 -30.58 11.69
CA THR A 24 -34.76 -29.56 12.74
C THR A 24 -35.75 -28.45 12.41
N ILE A 25 -35.76 -27.95 11.18
CA ILE A 25 -36.73 -26.96 10.70
C ILE A 25 -38.17 -27.49 10.82
N ASN A 26 -38.43 -28.75 10.45
CA ASN A 26 -39.75 -29.36 10.57
C ASN A 26 -40.19 -29.53 12.03
N ASN A 27 -39.26 -29.82 12.94
CA ASN A 27 -39.53 -29.90 14.37
C ASN A 27 -39.80 -28.52 14.99
N LEU A 28 -39.09 -27.48 14.54
CA LEU A 28 -39.35 -26.10 14.93
C LEU A 28 -40.75 -25.65 14.52
N LYS A 29 -41.21 -26.02 13.31
CA LYS A 29 -42.58 -25.74 12.82
C LYS A 29 -43.69 -26.41 13.65
N LYS A 30 -43.42 -27.55 14.29
CA LYS A 30 -44.42 -28.32 15.05
C LYS A 30 -44.58 -27.88 16.51
N GLN A 31 -43.65 -27.09 17.07
CA GLN A 31 -43.66 -26.74 18.50
C GLN A 31 -43.91 -25.24 18.73
N SER A 32 -44.99 -24.89 19.42
CA SER A 32 -45.49 -23.52 19.61
C SER A 32 -44.91 -22.75 20.82
N ARG A 33 -43.84 -23.21 21.47
CA ARG A 33 -43.26 -22.54 22.66
C ARG A 33 -41.76 -22.26 22.51
N GLN A 34 -41.37 -20.99 22.75
CA GLN A 34 -40.00 -20.46 22.71
C GLN A 34 -39.00 -21.21 23.63
N SER A 35 -39.45 -21.93 24.66
CA SER A 35 -38.57 -22.62 25.61
C SER A 35 -37.85 -23.86 25.04
N ASN A 36 -38.34 -24.47 23.94
CA ASN A 36 -37.72 -25.65 23.33
C ASN A 36 -36.75 -25.33 22.17
N GLN A 37 -36.75 -24.11 21.64
CA GLN A 37 -35.96 -23.77 20.44
C GLN A 37 -34.45 -23.86 20.70
N LYS A 38 -33.97 -23.37 21.86
CA LYS A 38 -32.55 -23.48 22.23
C LYS A 38 -32.08 -24.94 22.34
N GLN A 39 -32.91 -25.81 22.89
CA GLN A 39 -32.59 -27.24 23.00
C GLN A 39 -32.56 -27.91 21.63
N ILE A 40 -33.51 -27.61 20.74
CA ILE A 40 -33.56 -28.14 19.38
C ILE A 40 -32.30 -27.73 18.58
N LEU A 41 -31.85 -26.49 18.73
CA LEU A 41 -30.64 -25.98 18.07
C LEU A 41 -29.36 -26.58 18.64
N SER A 42 -29.30 -26.80 19.96
CA SER A 42 -28.20 -27.53 20.60
C SER A 42 -28.12 -28.97 20.09
N ASN A 43 -29.27 -29.64 20.00
CA ASN A 43 -29.36 -31.00 19.46
C ASN A 43 -28.95 -31.05 17.98
N LEU A 44 -29.27 -30.02 17.18
CA LEU A 44 -28.81 -29.92 15.80
C LEU A 44 -27.29 -29.81 15.72
N GLN A 45 -26.67 -29.00 16.57
CA GLN A 45 -25.22 -28.87 16.62
C GLN A 45 -24.55 -30.21 16.97
N GLU A 46 -25.06 -30.91 17.99
CA GLU A 46 -24.57 -32.26 18.34
C GLU A 46 -24.75 -33.25 17.18
N LYS A 47 -25.90 -33.21 16.49
CA LYS A 47 -26.18 -34.06 15.33
C LYS A 47 -25.23 -33.76 14.16
N ILE A 48 -24.94 -32.49 13.87
CA ILE A 48 -23.97 -32.10 12.84
C ILE A 48 -22.57 -32.55 13.24
N ASN A 49 -22.16 -32.35 14.48
CA ASN A 49 -20.84 -32.77 14.97
C ASN A 49 -20.66 -34.29 14.88
N GLY A 50 -21.66 -35.07 15.28
CA GLY A 50 -21.63 -36.52 15.13
C GLY A 50 -21.52 -36.95 13.68
N LEU A 51 -22.31 -36.34 12.78
CA LEU A 51 -22.22 -36.60 11.34
C LEU A 51 -20.84 -36.24 10.77
N LEU A 52 -20.23 -35.16 11.24
CA LEU A 52 -18.88 -34.78 10.84
C LEU A 52 -17.85 -35.79 11.37
N ASP A 53 -17.90 -36.18 12.64
CA ASP A 53 -16.97 -37.14 13.23
C ASP A 53 -17.02 -38.51 12.53
N ASP A 54 -18.23 -38.99 12.21
CA ASP A 54 -18.44 -40.28 11.56
C ASP A 54 -17.94 -40.30 10.11
N ASN A 55 -18.01 -39.16 9.39
CA ASN A 55 -17.77 -39.11 7.95
C ASN A 55 -16.45 -38.45 7.55
N LEU A 56 -15.91 -37.51 8.35
CA LEU A 56 -14.69 -36.75 8.03
C LEU A 56 -13.45 -37.63 7.85
N SER A 57 -13.32 -38.71 8.63
CA SER A 57 -12.19 -39.65 8.52
C SER A 57 -12.15 -40.36 7.16
N SER A 58 -13.30 -40.49 6.49
CA SER A 58 -13.47 -41.21 5.24
C SER A 58 -13.28 -40.34 3.99
N LEU A 59 -13.23 -39.01 4.15
CA LEU A 59 -13.11 -38.00 3.10
C LEU A 59 -11.65 -37.60 2.87
N SER A 60 -11.26 -37.34 1.61
CA SER A 60 -10.00 -36.66 1.36
C SER A 60 -10.01 -35.27 1.99
N SER A 61 -8.82 -34.76 2.28
CA SER A 61 -8.63 -33.39 2.75
C SER A 61 -9.15 -32.34 1.77
N GLN A 62 -9.23 -32.64 0.47
CA GLN A 62 -9.91 -31.76 -0.50
C GLN A 62 -11.40 -31.62 -0.21
N CYS A 63 -12.09 -32.74 -0.08
CA CYS A 63 -13.50 -32.78 0.24
C CYS A 63 -13.79 -32.15 1.62
N ARG A 64 -12.90 -32.36 2.60
CA ARG A 64 -12.99 -31.72 3.92
C ARG A 64 -12.86 -30.20 3.84
N ASN A 65 -11.87 -29.69 3.11
CA ASN A 65 -11.68 -28.25 2.94
C ASN A 65 -12.88 -27.60 2.23
N TYR A 66 -13.41 -28.26 1.19
CA TYR A 66 -14.62 -27.81 0.52
C TYR A 66 -15.84 -27.77 1.47
N LEU A 67 -16.01 -28.80 2.29
CA LEU A 67 -17.08 -28.86 3.30
C LEU A 67 -16.92 -27.75 4.36
N PHE A 68 -15.71 -27.55 4.87
CA PHE A 68 -15.45 -26.53 5.88
C PHE A 68 -15.51 -25.11 5.34
N ASP A 69 -15.14 -24.84 4.08
CA ASP A 69 -15.32 -23.51 3.45
C ASP A 69 -16.78 -23.06 3.57
N GLU A 70 -17.73 -23.99 3.34
CA GLU A 70 -19.16 -23.70 3.48
C GLU A 70 -19.61 -23.57 4.93
N LEU A 71 -19.20 -24.48 5.82
CA LEU A 71 -19.57 -24.39 7.24
C LEU A 71 -19.01 -23.12 7.90
N ASN A 72 -17.82 -22.68 7.50
CA ASN A 72 -17.18 -21.46 7.97
C ASN A 72 -17.94 -20.20 7.54
N GLU A 73 -18.59 -20.18 6.37
CA GLU A 73 -19.49 -19.08 5.96
C GLU A 73 -20.67 -18.90 6.93
N TYR A 74 -21.02 -19.94 7.66
CA TYR A 74 -22.04 -19.96 8.72
C TYR A 74 -21.45 -19.86 10.14
N ASN A 75 -20.18 -19.46 10.24
CA ASN A 75 -19.41 -19.30 11.48
C ASN A 75 -19.28 -20.57 12.33
N TYR A 76 -19.23 -21.73 11.68
CA TYR A 76 -18.82 -22.97 12.31
C TYR A 76 -17.32 -22.95 12.62
N ASN A 77 -16.93 -23.20 13.86
CA ASN A 77 -15.55 -23.44 14.22
C ASN A 77 -15.30 -24.95 14.23
N ALA A 78 -14.51 -25.43 13.26
CA ALA A 78 -14.19 -26.85 13.12
C ALA A 78 -13.32 -27.40 14.27
N GLU A 79 -12.51 -26.56 14.92
CA GLU A 79 -11.66 -26.97 16.06
C GLU A 79 -12.49 -27.10 17.34
N GLU A 80 -13.36 -26.13 17.59
CA GLU A 80 -14.19 -26.11 18.79
C GLU A 80 -15.48 -26.94 18.63
N LYS A 81 -15.83 -27.32 17.39
CA LYS A 81 -17.08 -28.00 17.02
C LYS A 81 -18.33 -27.24 17.45
N ILE A 82 -18.32 -25.91 17.27
CA ILE A 82 -19.40 -25.01 17.72
C ILE A 82 -19.75 -24.05 16.60
N PHE A 83 -21.04 -23.73 16.44
CA PHE A 83 -21.43 -22.56 15.67
C PHE A 83 -21.34 -21.33 16.58
N SER A 84 -20.50 -20.36 16.21
CA SER A 84 -20.26 -19.16 17.04
C SER A 84 -21.41 -18.15 17.00
N THR A 85 -22.46 -18.38 16.19
CA THR A 85 -23.67 -17.57 16.17
C THR A 85 -24.91 -18.41 16.47
N SER A 86 -25.85 -17.86 17.24
CA SER A 86 -27.15 -18.51 17.46
C SER A 86 -27.91 -18.65 16.13
N PHE A 87 -28.36 -19.87 15.83
CA PHE A 87 -29.23 -20.13 14.69
C PHE A 87 -30.60 -19.49 14.90
N THR A 88 -30.93 -18.47 14.11
CA THR A 88 -32.33 -18.07 13.94
C THR A 88 -32.98 -19.00 12.91
N GLU A 89 -34.31 -19.16 12.97
CA GLU A 89 -35.04 -19.98 12.01
C GLU A 89 -34.74 -19.56 10.55
N ASP A 90 -34.71 -18.24 10.27
CA ASP A 90 -34.35 -17.71 8.94
C ASP A 90 -32.94 -18.08 8.50
N LYS A 91 -31.97 -18.06 9.43
CA LYS A 91 -30.58 -18.45 9.12
C LYS A 91 -30.49 -19.93 8.80
N LEU A 92 -31.30 -20.78 9.43
CA LEU A 92 -31.35 -22.21 9.12
C LEU A 92 -31.93 -22.48 7.74
N TYR A 93 -32.95 -21.73 7.31
CA TYR A 93 -33.47 -21.84 5.94
C TYR A 93 -32.42 -21.40 4.91
N HIS A 94 -31.72 -20.29 5.15
CA HIS A 94 -30.63 -19.86 4.28
C HIS A 94 -29.48 -20.88 4.25
N PHE A 95 -29.09 -21.41 5.41
CA PHE A 95 -28.05 -22.42 5.52
C PHE A 95 -28.43 -23.71 4.78
N LEU A 96 -29.67 -24.18 4.94
CA LEU A 96 -30.20 -25.32 4.21
C LEU A 96 -30.15 -25.08 2.70
N HIS A 97 -30.61 -23.92 2.26
CA HIS A 97 -30.68 -23.56 0.84
C HIS A 97 -29.28 -23.45 0.21
N ASP A 98 -28.32 -22.83 0.90
CA ASP A 98 -26.95 -22.69 0.39
C ASP A 98 -26.21 -24.04 0.39
N LEU A 99 -26.43 -24.92 1.38
CA LEU A 99 -25.92 -26.30 1.36
C LEU A 99 -26.50 -27.14 0.22
N GLN A 100 -27.81 -27.02 -0.05
CA GLN A 100 -28.45 -27.65 -1.21
C GLN A 100 -27.82 -27.13 -2.51
N GLY A 101 -27.57 -25.83 -2.60
CA GLY A 101 -26.85 -25.22 -3.71
C GLY A 101 -25.43 -25.75 -3.87
N ARG A 102 -24.68 -25.91 -2.78
CA ARG A 102 -23.32 -26.48 -2.81
C ARG A 102 -23.27 -27.94 -3.22
N LEU A 103 -24.29 -28.72 -2.85
CA LEU A 103 -24.45 -30.10 -3.31
C LEU A 103 -24.65 -30.14 -4.84
N SER A 104 -25.50 -29.24 -5.36
CA SER A 104 -25.75 -29.09 -6.81
C SER A 104 -24.62 -28.40 -7.58
N LEU A 105 -23.72 -27.66 -6.92
CA LEU A 105 -22.66 -26.89 -7.56
C LEU A 105 -21.65 -27.78 -8.30
N SER A 106 -21.34 -28.97 -7.78
CA SER A 106 -20.43 -29.91 -8.49
C SER A 106 -21.00 -30.31 -9.86
N GLU A 107 -22.30 -30.60 -9.89
CA GLU A 107 -23.02 -30.95 -11.11
C GLU A 107 -23.16 -29.75 -12.05
N ALA A 108 -23.37 -28.56 -11.51
CA ALA A 108 -23.35 -27.33 -12.29
C ALA A 108 -21.95 -27.05 -12.89
N CYS A 109 -20.86 -27.24 -12.15
CA CYS A 109 -19.50 -27.11 -12.69
C CYS A 109 -19.23 -28.13 -13.80
N GLN A 110 -19.75 -29.35 -13.68
CA GLN A 110 -19.66 -30.38 -14.73
C GLN A 110 -20.56 -30.04 -15.94
N ALA A 111 -21.76 -29.51 -15.71
CA ALA A 111 -22.63 -29.00 -16.76
C ALA A 111 -21.96 -27.86 -17.53
N ALA A 112 -21.30 -26.94 -16.82
CA ALA A 112 -20.53 -25.86 -17.43
C ALA A 112 -19.33 -26.39 -18.23
N TRP A 113 -18.69 -27.45 -17.76
CA TRP A 113 -17.63 -28.16 -18.49
C TRP A 113 -18.16 -28.81 -19.78
N ASN A 114 -19.37 -29.36 -19.74
CA ASN A 114 -20.02 -30.03 -20.87
C ASN A 114 -20.78 -29.07 -21.80
N GLY A 115 -21.01 -27.83 -21.39
CA GLY A 115 -21.75 -26.83 -22.15
C GLY A 115 -23.28 -26.96 -22.02
N ASP A 116 -23.79 -27.66 -21.00
CA ASP A 116 -25.23 -27.81 -20.75
C ASP A 116 -25.80 -26.52 -20.17
N GLN A 117 -26.26 -25.64 -21.07
CA GLN A 117 -26.81 -24.35 -20.70
C GLN A 117 -28.06 -24.48 -19.82
N ASN A 118 -28.99 -25.39 -20.13
CA ASN A 118 -30.26 -25.53 -19.41
C ASN A 118 -30.04 -25.85 -17.92
N MET A 119 -29.10 -26.75 -17.63
CA MET A 119 -28.76 -27.08 -16.25
C MET A 119 -28.14 -25.90 -15.51
N ILE A 120 -27.34 -25.08 -16.20
CA ILE A 120 -26.75 -23.85 -15.65
C ILE A 120 -27.81 -22.77 -15.41
N GLU A 121 -28.76 -22.58 -16.32
CA GLU A 121 -29.83 -21.60 -16.14
C GLU A 121 -30.67 -21.94 -14.91
N ASN A 122 -31.04 -23.22 -14.78
CA ASN A 122 -31.77 -23.71 -13.62
C ASN A 122 -30.97 -23.56 -12.32
N PHE A 123 -29.67 -23.86 -12.36
CA PHE A 123 -28.79 -23.70 -11.20
C PHE A 123 -28.68 -22.24 -10.76
N ILE A 124 -28.43 -21.30 -11.68
CA ILE A 124 -28.28 -19.88 -11.35
C ILE A 124 -29.61 -19.27 -10.88
N LYS A 125 -30.73 -19.70 -11.47
CA LYS A 125 -32.07 -19.28 -11.04
C LYS A 125 -32.36 -19.70 -9.60
N ASN A 126 -31.98 -20.92 -9.22
CA ASN A 126 -32.23 -21.45 -7.88
C ASN A 126 -31.18 -20.99 -6.86
N TYR A 127 -29.91 -20.85 -7.26
CA TYR A 127 -28.78 -20.56 -6.36
C TYR A 127 -27.90 -19.38 -6.84
N PRO A 128 -28.46 -18.17 -6.99
CA PRO A 128 -27.76 -17.03 -7.61
C PRO A 128 -26.51 -16.56 -6.85
N LYS A 129 -26.40 -16.84 -5.53
CA LYS A 129 -25.22 -16.51 -4.72
C LYS A 129 -24.00 -17.37 -5.02
N LEU A 130 -24.20 -18.56 -5.59
CA LEU A 130 -23.12 -19.53 -5.82
C LEU A 130 -22.50 -19.44 -7.22
N LYS A 131 -23.01 -18.56 -8.07
CA LYS A 131 -22.58 -18.43 -9.48
C LYS A 131 -21.07 -18.16 -9.68
N ASP A 132 -20.43 -17.52 -8.70
CA ASP A 132 -19.00 -17.18 -8.67
C ASP A 132 -18.20 -18.06 -7.71
N LYS A 133 -18.83 -19.02 -7.03
CA LYS A 133 -18.13 -19.92 -6.10
C LYS A 133 -17.45 -21.05 -6.88
N SER A 134 -16.29 -21.47 -6.39
CA SER A 134 -15.59 -22.65 -6.88
C SER A 134 -16.28 -23.92 -6.42
N GLY A 135 -16.52 -24.86 -7.34
CA GLY A 135 -16.98 -26.22 -7.04
C GLY A 135 -15.88 -27.09 -6.42
N LEU A 136 -16.14 -28.40 -6.26
CA LEU A 136 -15.24 -29.34 -5.58
C LEU A 136 -13.80 -29.32 -6.13
N TYR A 137 -13.65 -29.20 -7.45
CA TYR A 137 -12.37 -29.16 -8.14
C TYR A 137 -11.71 -27.77 -8.16
N GLY A 138 -12.24 -26.80 -7.40
CA GLY A 138 -11.71 -25.44 -7.33
C GLY A 138 -12.12 -24.52 -8.48
N THR A 139 -12.82 -25.03 -9.49
CA THR A 139 -13.19 -24.27 -10.69
C THR A 139 -14.55 -23.57 -10.56
N THR A 140 -14.64 -22.35 -11.11
CA THR A 140 -15.92 -21.63 -11.26
C THR A 140 -16.67 -22.06 -12.53
N LEU A 141 -17.98 -21.76 -12.61
CA LEU A 141 -18.79 -22.04 -13.80
C LEU A 141 -18.20 -21.37 -15.05
N LEU A 142 -17.81 -20.10 -14.93
CA LEU A 142 -17.24 -19.31 -16.04
C LEU A 142 -15.88 -19.85 -16.48
N TYR A 143 -15.03 -20.29 -15.54
CA TYR A 143 -13.77 -20.96 -15.86
C TYR A 143 -14.00 -22.26 -16.62
N SER A 144 -14.90 -23.14 -16.16
CA SER A 144 -15.19 -24.43 -16.81
C SER A 144 -15.73 -24.26 -18.22
N ALA A 145 -16.65 -23.31 -18.43
CA ALA A 145 -17.20 -22.98 -19.75
C ALA A 145 -16.13 -22.39 -20.68
N ALA A 146 -15.32 -21.44 -20.17
CA ALA A 146 -14.23 -20.83 -20.93
C ALA A 146 -13.16 -21.84 -21.33
N ARG A 147 -12.80 -22.77 -20.43
CA ARG A 147 -11.81 -23.82 -20.67
C ARG A 147 -12.19 -24.76 -21.82
N ASN A 148 -13.47 -25.12 -21.93
CA ASN A 148 -13.97 -26.09 -22.91
C ASN A 148 -14.62 -25.45 -24.14
N ASN A 149 -14.33 -24.17 -24.39
CA ASN A 149 -14.79 -23.44 -25.56
C ASN A 149 -16.32 -23.31 -25.71
N HIS A 150 -17.06 -23.26 -24.60
CA HIS A 150 -18.52 -23.11 -24.63
C HIS A 150 -18.93 -21.63 -24.73
N PHE A 151 -18.69 -21.01 -25.89
CA PHE A 151 -18.89 -19.57 -26.09
C PHE A 151 -20.30 -19.08 -25.74
N ASN A 152 -21.35 -19.79 -26.19
CA ASN A 152 -22.74 -19.42 -25.89
C ASN A 152 -23.03 -19.45 -24.38
N LEU A 153 -22.46 -20.43 -23.67
CA LEU A 153 -22.61 -20.52 -22.23
C LEU A 153 -21.82 -19.43 -21.50
N VAL A 154 -20.61 -19.10 -21.96
CA VAL A 154 -19.84 -17.95 -21.46
C VAL A 154 -20.64 -16.65 -21.62
N ARG A 155 -21.26 -16.46 -22.79
CA ARG A 155 -22.13 -15.31 -23.08
C ARG A 155 -23.30 -15.24 -22.09
N TYR A 156 -24.01 -16.35 -21.92
CA TYR A 156 -25.10 -16.46 -20.97
C TYR A 156 -24.67 -16.15 -19.53
N LEU A 157 -23.56 -16.75 -19.06
CA LEU A 157 -23.04 -16.57 -17.70
C LEU A 157 -22.71 -15.10 -17.40
N ILE A 158 -22.21 -14.35 -18.37
CA ILE A 158 -21.88 -12.93 -18.22
C ILE A 158 -23.14 -12.05 -18.33
N GLU A 159 -23.91 -12.22 -19.40
CA GLU A 159 -25.03 -11.31 -19.73
C GLU A 159 -26.24 -11.54 -18.83
N MET A 160 -26.63 -12.81 -18.66
CA MET A 160 -27.83 -13.21 -17.93
C MET A 160 -27.49 -13.65 -16.51
N GLY A 161 -26.45 -14.48 -16.34
CA GLY A 161 -25.99 -14.96 -15.04
C GLY A 161 -25.33 -13.87 -14.17
N LYS A 162 -24.85 -12.79 -14.80
CA LYS A 162 -24.11 -11.70 -14.14
C LYS A 162 -22.91 -12.22 -13.34
N CYS A 163 -22.22 -13.26 -13.81
CA CYS A 163 -21.01 -13.77 -13.16
C CYS A 163 -19.87 -12.75 -13.27
N SER A 164 -19.01 -12.69 -12.27
CA SER A 164 -17.82 -11.85 -12.26
C SER A 164 -16.75 -12.44 -13.18
N VAL A 165 -16.33 -11.65 -14.19
CA VAL A 165 -15.35 -12.05 -15.20
C VAL A 165 -13.93 -12.29 -14.65
N ASN A 166 -13.64 -11.72 -13.47
CA ASN A 166 -12.30 -11.73 -12.86
C ASN A 166 -12.19 -12.66 -11.64
N THR A 167 -13.21 -13.49 -11.38
CA THR A 167 -13.19 -14.42 -10.26
C THR A 167 -12.09 -15.46 -10.45
N GLN A 168 -11.24 -15.62 -9.44
CA GLN A 168 -10.15 -16.60 -9.41
C GLN A 168 -10.61 -17.91 -8.79
N ASN A 169 -10.17 -19.03 -9.36
CA ASN A 169 -10.42 -20.37 -8.81
C ASN A 169 -9.74 -20.55 -7.44
N LYS A 170 -10.42 -21.21 -6.50
CA LYS A 170 -9.90 -21.57 -5.15
C LYS A 170 -9.13 -22.89 -5.14
N ASP A 171 -8.19 -23.01 -4.21
CA ASP A 171 -7.51 -24.26 -3.88
C ASP A 171 -8.25 -25.00 -2.76
N TYR A 172 -8.86 -26.14 -3.08
CA TYR A 172 -9.35 -27.06 -2.05
C TYR A 172 -8.39 -28.23 -1.84
N ILE A 173 -7.43 -28.47 -2.75
CA ILE A 173 -6.59 -29.67 -2.74
C ILE A 173 -5.56 -29.58 -1.62
N ASP A 174 -5.53 -30.60 -0.77
CA ASP A 174 -4.43 -30.79 0.17
C ASP A 174 -3.18 -31.22 -0.57
N ARG A 175 -2.04 -30.66 -0.15
CA ARG A 175 -0.77 -30.59 -0.86
C ARG A 175 0.00 -31.92 -0.80
N GLY A 176 -0.68 -33.02 -1.14
CA GLY A 176 -0.17 -34.39 -1.09
C GLY A 176 -0.51 -35.28 -2.30
N SER A 177 -1.31 -34.85 -3.28
CA SER A 177 -1.68 -35.70 -4.43
C SER A 177 -1.45 -35.02 -5.80
N LEU A 178 -0.50 -35.59 -6.56
CA LEU A 178 -0.21 -35.46 -8.00
C LEU A 178 0.00 -34.06 -8.64
N SER A 179 1.29 -33.75 -8.79
CA SER A 179 2.07 -33.05 -9.83
C SER A 179 1.49 -32.43 -11.12
N THR A 180 0.19 -32.31 -11.38
CA THR A 180 -0.33 -31.73 -12.65
C THR A 180 -1.37 -30.61 -12.53
N LEU A 181 -1.86 -30.28 -11.32
CA LEU A 181 -2.89 -29.24 -11.10
C LEU A 181 -2.35 -27.87 -10.64
N LYS A 182 -1.03 -27.69 -10.52
CA LYS A 182 -0.40 -26.46 -9.99
C LYS A 182 -0.70 -25.18 -10.79
N ALA A 183 -0.96 -25.26 -12.10
CA ALA A 183 -1.09 -24.08 -12.97
C ALA A 183 -2.51 -23.47 -13.04
N THR A 184 -3.53 -24.12 -12.48
CA THR A 184 -4.93 -23.65 -12.60
C THR A 184 -5.47 -22.94 -11.36
N ILE A 185 -4.70 -22.92 -10.27
CA ILE A 185 -5.09 -22.31 -9.00
C ILE A 185 -4.88 -20.79 -9.09
N GLY A 186 -5.85 -20.00 -8.64
CA GLY A 186 -5.81 -18.55 -8.84
C GLY A 186 -6.07 -18.12 -10.29
N SER A 187 -6.30 -19.06 -11.21
CA SER A 187 -6.60 -18.73 -12.61
C SER A 187 -8.04 -18.24 -12.77
N THR A 188 -8.21 -17.23 -13.62
CA THR A 188 -9.52 -16.70 -14.06
C THR A 188 -10.00 -17.40 -15.33
N ALA A 189 -11.24 -17.14 -15.75
CA ALA A 189 -11.76 -17.61 -17.04
C ALA A 189 -10.87 -17.17 -18.23
N LEU A 190 -10.26 -15.98 -18.14
CA LEU A 190 -9.36 -15.48 -19.18
C LEU A 190 -8.06 -16.30 -19.25
N HIS A 191 -7.48 -16.70 -18.10
CA HIS A 191 -6.33 -17.60 -18.09
C HIS A 191 -6.62 -18.92 -18.82
N ALA A 192 -7.81 -19.49 -18.62
CA ALA A 192 -8.22 -20.72 -19.29
C ALA A 192 -8.36 -20.51 -20.81
N ALA A 193 -9.08 -19.47 -21.22
CA ALA A 193 -9.30 -19.16 -22.63
C ALA A 193 -7.97 -18.89 -23.36
N CYS A 194 -7.05 -18.14 -22.74
CA CYS A 194 -5.72 -17.88 -23.28
C CYS A 194 -4.85 -19.16 -23.36
N PHE A 195 -4.80 -19.95 -22.27
CA PHE A 195 -4.03 -21.20 -22.23
C PHE A 195 -4.47 -22.20 -23.30
N HIS A 196 -5.79 -22.33 -23.51
CA HIS A 196 -6.35 -23.26 -24.49
C HIS A 196 -6.44 -22.68 -25.91
N GLY A 197 -6.25 -21.37 -26.09
CA GLY A 197 -6.23 -20.71 -27.39
C GLY A 197 -7.60 -20.33 -27.94
N HIS A 198 -8.61 -20.20 -27.08
CA HIS A 198 -10.00 -19.91 -27.45
C HIS A 198 -10.21 -18.41 -27.70
N LEU A 199 -9.74 -17.91 -28.85
CA LEU A 199 -9.72 -16.49 -29.18
C LEU A 199 -11.08 -15.79 -29.04
N GLN A 200 -12.16 -16.42 -29.52
CA GLN A 200 -13.50 -15.83 -29.45
C GLN A 200 -13.95 -15.56 -28.00
N ILE A 201 -13.58 -16.45 -27.07
CA ILE A 201 -13.85 -16.27 -25.64
C ILE A 201 -12.90 -15.22 -25.05
N VAL A 202 -11.63 -15.18 -25.46
CA VAL A 202 -10.68 -14.14 -25.02
C VAL A 202 -11.18 -12.74 -25.38
N GLU A 203 -11.57 -12.53 -26.64
CA GLU A 203 -12.13 -11.26 -27.13
C GLU A 203 -13.36 -10.85 -26.32
N TYR A 204 -14.28 -11.79 -26.13
CA TYR A 204 -15.54 -11.54 -25.42
C TYR A 204 -15.35 -11.25 -23.94
N LEU A 205 -14.46 -12.00 -23.26
CA LEU A 205 -14.11 -11.73 -21.85
C LEU A 205 -13.48 -10.34 -21.69
N ILE A 206 -12.61 -9.93 -22.61
CA ILE A 206 -11.95 -8.61 -22.59
C ILE A 206 -12.95 -7.48 -22.84
N GLN A 207 -13.87 -7.64 -23.79
CA GLN A 207 -14.99 -6.70 -24.01
C GLN A 207 -15.86 -6.52 -22.75
N HIS A 208 -15.88 -7.52 -21.87
CA HIS A 208 -16.62 -7.50 -20.60
C HIS A 208 -15.75 -7.16 -19.38
N GLY A 209 -14.55 -6.61 -19.59
CA GLY A 209 -13.71 -6.06 -18.52
C GLY A 209 -12.82 -7.09 -17.81
N ALA A 210 -12.55 -8.24 -18.44
CA ALA A 210 -11.57 -9.18 -17.91
C ALA A 210 -10.18 -8.55 -17.81
N ASP A 211 -9.54 -8.71 -16.65
CA ASP A 211 -8.21 -8.19 -16.39
C ASP A 211 -7.15 -9.20 -16.78
N TYR A 212 -6.34 -8.82 -17.75
CA TYR A 212 -5.29 -9.63 -18.35
C TYR A 212 -3.93 -9.49 -17.65
N PHE A 213 -3.87 -8.82 -16.48
CA PHE A 213 -2.69 -8.74 -15.60
C PHE A 213 -2.86 -9.47 -14.24
N ILE A 214 -4.02 -10.08 -13.98
CA ILE A 214 -4.19 -10.89 -12.76
C ILE A 214 -3.19 -12.04 -12.78
N LEU A 215 -2.46 -12.22 -11.68
CA LEU A 215 -1.54 -13.35 -11.53
C LEU A 215 -2.27 -14.56 -10.94
N ASN A 216 -2.08 -15.72 -11.56
CA ASN A 216 -2.42 -16.99 -10.94
C ASN A 216 -1.41 -17.36 -9.83
N ASN A 217 -1.60 -18.50 -9.16
CA ASN A 217 -0.67 -18.94 -8.10
C ASN A 217 0.69 -19.44 -8.65
N ALA A 218 0.85 -19.53 -9.98
CA ALA A 218 2.13 -19.74 -10.64
C ALA A 218 2.82 -18.42 -11.03
N PHE A 219 2.26 -17.27 -10.63
CA PHE A 219 2.71 -15.93 -11.00
C PHE A 219 2.69 -15.65 -12.51
N GLU A 220 1.77 -16.31 -13.22
CA GLU A 220 1.55 -16.12 -14.65
C GLU A 220 0.31 -15.24 -14.87
N THR A 221 0.39 -14.35 -15.84
CA THR A 221 -0.76 -13.59 -16.37
C THR A 221 -1.53 -14.41 -17.42
N PRO A 222 -2.80 -14.06 -17.74
CA PRO A 222 -3.52 -14.66 -18.86
C PRO A 222 -2.75 -14.53 -20.18
N ILE A 223 -2.07 -13.39 -20.37
CA ILE A 223 -1.24 -13.15 -21.55
C ILE A 223 -0.13 -14.20 -21.65
N GLU A 224 0.60 -14.44 -20.55
CA GLU A 224 1.68 -15.44 -20.50
C GLU A 224 1.19 -16.85 -20.81
N ASN A 225 0.02 -17.23 -20.28
CA ASN A 225 -0.62 -18.51 -20.64
C ASN A 225 -0.94 -18.63 -22.13
N GLY A 226 -1.25 -17.51 -22.78
CA GLY A 226 -1.55 -17.42 -24.21
C GLY A 226 -0.36 -17.18 -25.12
N GLN A 227 0.86 -16.96 -24.61
CA GLN A 227 2.03 -16.56 -25.42
C GLN A 227 2.38 -17.60 -26.49
N ASN A 228 2.21 -18.88 -26.19
CA ASN A 228 2.46 -19.98 -27.11
C ASN A 228 1.32 -20.24 -28.11
N LYS A 229 0.24 -19.44 -28.07
CA LYS A 229 -0.90 -19.54 -28.99
C LYS A 229 -0.83 -18.38 -30.01
N PRO A 230 -0.53 -18.63 -31.29
CA PRO A 230 -0.29 -17.57 -32.28
C PRO A 230 -1.45 -16.59 -32.42
N ASN A 231 -2.69 -17.10 -32.43
CA ASN A 231 -3.92 -16.30 -32.52
C ASN A 231 -4.12 -15.40 -31.29
N ILE A 232 -3.86 -15.90 -30.08
CA ILE A 232 -3.96 -15.12 -28.84
C ILE A 232 -2.85 -14.07 -28.77
N ARG A 233 -1.61 -14.46 -29.10
CA ARG A 233 -0.48 -13.54 -29.17
C ARG A 233 -0.76 -12.40 -30.16
N GLN A 234 -1.21 -12.73 -31.37
CA GLN A 234 -1.54 -11.73 -32.40
C GLN A 234 -2.67 -10.80 -31.95
N PHE A 235 -3.71 -11.35 -31.32
CA PHE A 235 -4.80 -10.56 -30.77
C PHE A 235 -4.27 -9.55 -29.74
N PHE A 236 -3.50 -9.99 -28.74
CA PHE A 236 -2.97 -9.08 -27.74
C PHE A 236 -2.00 -8.06 -28.36
N THR A 237 -1.17 -8.46 -29.33
CA THR A 237 -0.31 -7.55 -30.12
C THR A 237 -1.10 -6.45 -30.83
N ASN A 238 -2.31 -6.72 -31.30
CA ASN A 238 -3.15 -5.70 -31.93
C ASN A 238 -4.00 -4.91 -30.91
N PHE A 239 -4.40 -5.58 -29.82
CA PHE A 239 -5.31 -5.05 -28.81
C PHE A 239 -4.61 -4.10 -27.84
N LEU A 240 -3.34 -4.29 -27.54
CA LEU A 240 -2.58 -3.40 -26.67
C LEU A 240 -1.90 -2.30 -27.50
N LEU A 241 -1.65 -1.16 -26.86
CA LEU A 241 -0.96 -0.03 -27.49
C LEU A 241 0.56 -0.30 -27.54
N PHE A 242 1.05 -1.01 -28.57
CA PHE A 242 2.47 -1.37 -28.74
C PHE A 242 3.36 -0.32 -29.42
N SER A 243 2.78 0.76 -29.94
CA SER A 243 3.52 1.85 -30.62
C SER A 243 4.55 2.57 -29.73
N TYR A 244 4.63 2.20 -28.45
CA TYR A 244 5.50 2.78 -27.42
C TYR A 244 6.68 1.89 -27.01
N SER A 245 6.93 0.78 -27.71
CA SER A 245 8.06 -0.12 -27.43
C SER A 245 8.82 -0.45 -28.71
N ARG A 246 10.15 -0.27 -28.69
CA ARG A 246 11.11 -0.77 -29.70
C ARG A 246 10.92 -2.24 -30.03
N ASN A 247 10.36 -3.03 -29.10
CA ASN A 247 10.13 -4.45 -29.25
C ASN A 247 8.63 -4.77 -29.32
N ALA A 248 8.01 -4.51 -30.49
CA ALA A 248 6.62 -4.91 -30.79
C ALA A 248 6.33 -6.42 -30.62
N ASN A 249 7.39 -7.23 -30.48
CA ASN A 249 7.32 -8.68 -30.42
C ASN A 249 7.19 -9.25 -28.99
N ILE A 250 7.34 -8.42 -27.95
CA ILE A 250 7.30 -8.86 -26.54
C ILE A 250 6.10 -8.18 -25.86
N LEU A 251 5.18 -8.99 -25.34
CA LEU A 251 4.01 -8.49 -24.62
C LEU A 251 4.44 -7.91 -23.25
N PRO A 252 3.84 -6.79 -22.79
CA PRO A 252 4.19 -6.18 -21.52
C PRO A 252 3.84 -7.14 -20.37
N LYS A 253 4.75 -7.27 -19.40
CA LYS A 253 4.57 -8.16 -18.24
C LYS A 253 4.06 -7.44 -17.00
N ARG A 254 4.06 -6.11 -17.01
CA ARG A 254 3.74 -5.26 -15.87
C ARG A 254 3.30 -3.86 -16.33
N THR A 255 2.91 -2.99 -15.41
CA THR A 255 2.48 -1.62 -15.74
C THR A 255 3.62 -0.81 -16.36
N ILE A 256 3.29 0.31 -17.00
CA ILE A 256 4.30 1.25 -17.53
C ILE A 256 5.27 1.69 -16.42
N LEU A 257 4.77 2.03 -15.23
CA LEU A 257 5.59 2.51 -14.12
C LEU A 257 6.55 1.44 -13.58
N GLU A 258 6.08 0.20 -13.39
CA GLU A 258 6.94 -0.90 -12.91
C GLU A 258 8.01 -1.33 -13.94
N GLU A 259 7.79 -1.08 -15.24
CA GLU A 259 8.82 -1.29 -16.26
C GLU A 259 9.89 -0.19 -16.20
N ILE A 260 9.47 1.08 -16.03
CA ILE A 260 10.39 2.22 -15.84
C ILE A 260 11.27 1.99 -14.61
N GLU A 261 10.70 1.52 -13.50
CA GLU A 261 11.44 1.32 -12.25
C GLU A 261 12.51 0.25 -12.33
N LYS A 262 12.25 -0.90 -12.98
CA LYS A 262 13.26 -1.99 -13.07
C LYS A 262 14.17 -1.87 -14.29
N SER A 263 13.84 -1.04 -15.27
CA SER A 263 14.66 -0.85 -16.47
C SER A 263 14.57 0.60 -16.95
N PRO A 264 15.19 1.55 -16.21
CA PRO A 264 15.10 2.98 -16.51
C PRO A 264 15.62 3.34 -17.91
N GLU A 265 16.56 2.54 -18.41
CA GLU A 265 17.20 2.70 -19.73
C GLU A 265 16.37 2.11 -20.89
N ALA A 266 15.39 1.26 -20.60
CA ALA A 266 14.67 0.48 -21.61
C ALA A 266 13.43 1.17 -22.19
N ILE A 267 12.96 2.28 -21.60
CA ILE A 267 11.81 3.05 -22.10
C ILE A 267 12.31 4.40 -22.59
N ILE A 268 12.94 4.39 -23.75
CA ILE A 268 13.18 5.59 -24.56
C ILE A 268 12.47 5.40 -25.89
N ASP A 269 11.14 5.42 -25.88
CA ASP A 269 10.35 5.46 -27.11
C ASP A 269 9.15 6.40 -26.97
N CYS A 270 9.44 7.70 -26.91
CA CYS A 270 8.49 8.74 -27.31
C CYS A 270 8.48 8.80 -28.85
N PHE A 271 7.61 8.04 -29.52
CA PHE A 271 7.43 8.20 -30.97
C PHE A 271 6.55 9.43 -31.29
N TRP A 272 7.21 10.42 -31.87
CA TRP A 272 6.67 11.57 -32.57
C TRP A 272 5.93 11.15 -33.85
N GLU A 273 4.99 11.97 -34.34
CA GLU A 273 4.51 11.83 -35.73
C GLU A 273 5.18 12.85 -36.64
N TYR A 274 5.72 12.36 -37.74
CA TYR A 274 6.46 13.04 -38.78
C TYR A 274 5.60 13.24 -40.03
N LYS A 275 5.77 14.36 -40.77
CA LYS A 275 5.78 14.32 -42.25
C LYS A 275 6.60 15.46 -42.91
N SER A 276 7.21 15.07 -44.03
CA SER A 276 8.32 15.61 -44.83
C SER A 276 8.13 16.95 -45.55
N PHE A 277 9.18 17.80 -45.63
CA PHE A 277 9.89 18.14 -46.89
C PHE A 277 11.22 18.91 -46.66
N SER A 278 12.31 18.23 -47.03
CA SER A 278 13.58 18.66 -47.64
C SER A 278 14.40 19.84 -47.09
N HIS A 279 15.56 19.46 -46.53
CA HIS A 279 16.81 20.21 -46.28
C HIS A 279 16.94 21.03 -44.98
N ASP A 280 17.51 20.35 -43.97
CA ASP A 280 18.51 20.80 -42.98
C ASP A 280 18.65 22.30 -42.70
N ARG A 281 17.81 22.79 -41.76
CA ARG A 281 18.16 23.51 -40.50
C ARG A 281 17.00 24.39 -40.01
N TRP A 282 16.71 24.38 -38.70
CA TRP A 282 15.84 25.32 -37.96
C TRP A 282 16.52 25.60 -36.62
N PHE A 283 16.95 26.79 -36.15
CA PHE A 283 16.70 28.24 -36.34
C PHE A 283 15.42 28.83 -35.70
N PRO A 284 15.55 29.97 -34.97
CA PRO A 284 14.42 30.75 -34.47
C PRO A 284 13.56 31.28 -35.62
N PHE A 285 12.27 31.54 -35.36
CA PHE A 285 11.36 32.10 -36.35
C PHE A 285 11.92 33.40 -36.93
N THR A 286 11.94 33.51 -38.27
CA THR A 286 12.34 34.77 -38.92
C THR A 286 11.24 35.83 -38.75
N PRO A 287 11.59 37.13 -38.73
CA PRO A 287 10.61 38.22 -38.63
C PRO A 287 9.51 38.17 -39.71
N ASP A 288 9.83 37.70 -40.93
CA ASP A 288 8.86 37.50 -42.01
C ASP A 288 7.86 36.37 -41.72
N SER A 289 8.31 35.29 -41.08
CA SER A 289 7.47 34.16 -40.66
C SER A 289 6.55 34.55 -39.50
N SER A 290 7.05 35.35 -38.56
CA SER A 290 6.28 35.93 -37.46
C SER A 290 5.21 36.90 -37.98
N SER A 291 5.57 37.74 -38.96
CA SER A 291 4.67 38.72 -39.61
C SER A 291 3.60 38.05 -40.48
N ARG A 292 3.95 36.98 -41.21
CA ARG A 292 2.96 36.16 -41.95
C ARG A 292 2.02 35.38 -41.04
N LEU A 293 2.49 34.92 -39.88
CA LEU A 293 1.63 34.34 -38.83
C LEU A 293 0.67 35.40 -38.28
N GLN A 294 1.16 36.61 -38.04
CA GLN A 294 0.37 37.75 -37.53
C GLN A 294 -0.70 38.20 -38.54
N GLN A 295 -0.35 38.25 -39.84
CA GLN A 295 -1.28 38.54 -40.94
C GLN A 295 -2.30 37.41 -41.19
N ALA A 296 -1.92 36.15 -41.03
CA ALA A 296 -2.81 34.99 -41.20
C ALA A 296 -3.79 34.80 -40.02
N LEU A 297 -3.49 35.37 -38.85
CA LEU A 297 -4.29 35.24 -37.63
C LEU A 297 -5.19 36.47 -37.33
N ILE A 298 -5.14 37.52 -38.17
CA ILE A 298 -5.90 38.78 -38.02
C ILE A 298 -5.81 39.33 -36.58
N ILE A 299 -4.61 39.65 -36.15
CA ILE A 299 -4.35 40.27 -34.83
C ILE A 299 -3.79 41.67 -35.08
N ASP A 300 -4.29 42.67 -34.35
CA ASP A 300 -3.74 44.02 -34.35
C ASP A 300 -2.23 44.02 -34.04
N SER A 301 -1.48 44.89 -34.72
CA SER A 301 -0.02 44.86 -34.85
C SER A 301 0.78 45.05 -33.54
N ASP A 302 0.12 45.31 -32.41
CA ASP A 302 0.77 45.72 -31.16
C ASP A 302 0.84 44.62 -30.07
N THR A 303 0.38 43.39 -30.33
CA THR A 303 0.48 42.29 -29.36
C THR A 303 1.62 41.34 -29.67
N LYS A 304 2.66 41.36 -28.82
CA LYS A 304 3.80 40.43 -28.86
C LYS A 304 3.34 39.00 -28.54
N PHE A 305 3.46 38.10 -29.51
CA PHE A 305 3.35 36.65 -29.31
C PHE A 305 4.62 36.14 -28.63
N ILE A 306 4.51 35.58 -27.42
CA ILE A 306 5.61 34.88 -26.73
C ILE A 306 5.07 33.50 -26.35
N SER A 307 5.60 32.44 -26.95
CA SER A 307 5.26 31.06 -26.57
C SER A 307 6.51 30.18 -26.55
N GLU A 308 7.04 29.95 -25.35
CA GLU A 308 7.94 28.83 -25.06
C GLU A 308 7.39 28.12 -23.80
N ILE A 309 7.20 26.80 -23.87
CA ILE A 309 6.93 25.97 -22.69
C ILE A 309 8.13 25.05 -22.51
N HIS A 310 8.85 25.22 -21.39
CA HIS A 310 9.96 24.37 -20.99
C HIS A 310 9.46 23.40 -19.92
N LEU A 311 9.49 22.10 -20.20
CA LEU A 311 9.20 21.05 -19.21
C LEU A 311 10.50 20.32 -18.87
N LYS A 312 10.88 20.36 -17.59
CA LYS A 312 12.06 19.64 -17.08
C LYS A 312 11.65 18.24 -16.64
N ALA A 313 12.08 17.22 -17.36
CA ALA A 313 11.91 15.82 -16.96
C ALA A 313 12.86 15.51 -15.79
N SER A 314 12.37 14.74 -14.81
CA SER A 314 13.20 14.23 -13.73
C SER A 314 14.03 13.04 -14.23
N ARG A 315 15.37 13.16 -14.09
CA ARG A 315 16.45 12.21 -14.43
C ARG A 315 16.93 12.28 -15.88
N GLU A 316 17.97 13.10 -16.08
CA GLU A 316 19.00 13.07 -17.15
C GLU A 316 18.60 12.75 -18.61
N ALA A 317 17.37 13.06 -19.02
CA ALA A 317 17.01 13.12 -20.44
C ALA A 317 16.46 14.51 -20.77
N PHE A 318 17.18 15.27 -21.59
CA PHE A 318 16.65 16.48 -22.21
C PHE A 318 15.72 16.07 -23.36
N SER A 319 14.40 16.24 -23.20
CA SER A 319 13.47 16.19 -24.33
C SER A 319 12.89 17.57 -24.57
N VAL A 320 13.18 18.17 -25.73
CA VAL A 320 12.49 19.36 -26.22
C VAL A 320 11.09 18.95 -26.66
N SER A 321 10.05 19.44 -25.99
CA SER A 321 8.66 19.23 -26.42
C SER A 321 8.27 20.26 -27.48
N ILE A 322 8.29 19.87 -28.77
CA ILE A 322 7.62 20.63 -29.83
C ILE A 322 6.12 20.36 -29.72
N VAL A 323 5.35 21.35 -29.26
CA VAL A 323 3.88 21.28 -29.26
C VAL A 323 3.37 22.14 -30.41
N GLN A 324 2.89 21.50 -31.48
CA GLN A 324 2.18 22.20 -32.54
C GLN A 324 0.74 22.46 -32.08
N PHE A 325 0.41 23.73 -31.89
CA PHE A 325 -0.96 24.17 -31.62
C PHE A 325 -1.76 24.16 -32.93
N LEU A 326 -2.55 23.12 -33.16
CA LEU A 326 -3.53 23.11 -34.23
C LEU A 326 -4.87 23.59 -33.68
N ARG A 327 -5.35 24.73 -34.18
CA ARG A 327 -6.75 25.14 -33.99
C ARG A 327 -7.62 24.18 -34.80
N SER A 328 -8.25 23.20 -34.14
CA SER A 328 -9.31 22.42 -34.76
C SER A 328 -10.63 23.20 -34.63
N GLY A 329 -11.26 23.52 -35.76
CA GLY A 329 -12.64 24.00 -35.78
C GLY A 329 -12.83 25.22 -36.67
N LYS A 330 -13.23 24.97 -37.93
CA LYS A 330 -14.07 25.92 -38.67
C LYS A 330 -15.42 25.95 -37.97
N ASN A 331 -15.67 26.97 -37.16
CA ASN A 331 -16.92 27.73 -37.08
C ASN A 331 -16.88 28.65 -35.87
N HIS A 332 -17.49 29.81 -36.06
CA HIS A 332 -17.52 30.95 -35.17
C HIS A 332 -18.13 30.59 -33.82
N ASP A 333 -17.34 30.65 -32.75
CA ASP A 333 -17.83 30.97 -31.40
C ASP A 333 -16.75 31.78 -30.68
N HIS A 334 -17.16 32.97 -30.24
CA HIS A 334 -16.34 34.05 -29.71
C HIS A 334 -16.07 33.87 -28.21
N ILE A 335 -15.31 32.84 -27.84
CA ILE A 335 -14.78 32.72 -26.48
C ILE A 335 -13.26 32.68 -26.54
N GLU A 336 -12.70 33.86 -26.24
CA GLU A 336 -11.33 34.18 -25.81
C GLU A 336 -10.21 33.14 -26.03
N ASN A 337 -9.26 33.48 -26.90
CA ASN A 337 -7.82 33.21 -26.78
C ASN A 337 -7.34 31.81 -26.33
N LEU A 338 -8.03 30.73 -26.68
CA LEU A 338 -7.58 29.37 -26.36
C LEU A 338 -7.03 28.63 -27.59
N ALA A 339 -5.75 28.26 -27.51
CA ALA A 339 -5.08 27.34 -28.42
C ALA A 339 -5.09 25.91 -27.85
N TRP A 340 -5.31 24.91 -28.69
CA TRP A 340 -5.48 23.51 -28.26
C TRP A 340 -4.18 22.71 -28.40
N VAL A 341 -3.87 21.92 -27.37
CA VAL A 341 -2.74 21.00 -27.33
C VAL A 341 -3.22 19.57 -27.59
N ARG A 342 -2.66 18.91 -28.60
CA ARG A 342 -2.85 17.47 -28.84
C ARG A 342 -1.58 16.72 -28.41
N CYS A 343 -1.53 16.24 -27.17
CA CYS A 343 -0.45 15.38 -26.69
C CYS A 343 -0.84 13.89 -26.79
N ARG A 344 0.10 13.05 -27.21
CA ARG A 344 -0.06 11.58 -27.14
C ARG A 344 0.08 11.13 -25.67
N GLY A 345 -0.80 10.24 -25.23
CA GLY A 345 -1.03 9.97 -23.79
C GLY A 345 0.12 9.35 -23.00
N SER A 346 1.10 8.72 -23.64
CA SER A 346 2.27 8.12 -22.97
C SER A 346 3.23 9.16 -22.43
N SER A 347 3.30 10.35 -23.03
CA SER A 347 4.15 11.44 -22.56
C SER A 347 3.76 11.88 -21.15
N LEU A 348 2.47 11.78 -20.78
CA LEU A 348 1.90 12.38 -19.58
C LEU A 348 2.07 11.53 -18.30
N LEU A 349 2.02 10.21 -18.41
CA LEU A 349 2.30 9.31 -17.28
C LEU A 349 3.74 9.45 -16.77
N ASN A 350 4.67 9.80 -17.66
CA ASN A 350 6.07 10.02 -17.34
C ASN A 350 6.31 11.34 -16.57
N PHE A 351 5.32 12.23 -16.51
CA PHE A 351 5.45 13.54 -15.85
C PHE A 351 4.93 13.56 -14.40
N HIS A 352 4.53 12.41 -13.83
CA HIS A 352 4.03 12.29 -12.45
C HIS A 352 2.95 13.33 -12.08
N CYS A 353 2.13 13.73 -13.05
CA CYS A 353 1.08 14.73 -12.88
C CYS A 353 -0.29 14.06 -12.65
N TYR A 354 -1.09 14.60 -11.72
CA TYR A 354 -2.47 14.14 -11.49
C TYR A 354 -3.35 14.34 -12.72
N SER A 355 -4.14 13.33 -13.07
CA SER A 355 -5.03 13.41 -14.23
C SER A 355 -6.41 13.98 -13.88
N GLN A 356 -6.92 14.86 -14.74
CA GLN A 356 -8.33 15.18 -14.80
C GLN A 356 -8.81 15.00 -16.23
N TRP A 357 -9.65 13.99 -16.45
CA TRP A 357 -10.20 13.69 -17.76
C TRP A 357 -11.46 14.49 -18.01
N GLN A 358 -11.58 15.07 -19.20
CA GLN A 358 -12.78 15.75 -19.64
C GLN A 358 -13.35 15.13 -20.91
N ILE A 359 -14.67 15.07 -20.98
CA ILE A 359 -15.42 14.47 -22.09
C ILE A 359 -16.20 15.58 -22.79
N MET A 360 -16.19 15.57 -24.13
CA MET A 360 -17.00 16.46 -24.96
C MET A 360 -17.87 15.65 -25.90
N PHE A 361 -19.18 15.85 -25.83
CA PHE A 361 -20.15 15.24 -26.74
C PHE A 361 -20.32 16.12 -27.97
N ILE A 362 -20.14 15.57 -29.18
CA ILE A 362 -20.43 16.27 -30.45
C ILE A 362 -21.80 15.89 -31.02
N ARG A 363 -22.40 14.83 -30.49
CA ARG A 363 -23.73 14.33 -30.83
C ARG A 363 -24.48 14.02 -29.56
N HIS A 364 -25.81 14.16 -29.61
CA HIS A 364 -26.62 13.85 -28.44
C HIS A 364 -26.64 12.35 -28.22
N PRO A 365 -26.32 11.86 -27.01
CA PRO A 365 -26.18 10.43 -26.76
C PRO A 365 -27.44 9.58 -26.96
N THR A 366 -28.62 10.21 -27.11
CA THR A 366 -29.91 9.54 -27.31
C THR A 366 -30.30 9.37 -28.78
N GLY A 367 -29.39 9.64 -29.74
CA GLY A 367 -29.55 9.26 -31.15
C GLY A 367 -30.93 9.55 -31.76
N ILE A 368 -31.24 10.83 -32.04
CA ILE A 368 -32.26 11.14 -33.06
C ILE A 368 -31.57 11.86 -34.21
N THR A 369 -31.06 11.05 -35.13
CA THR A 369 -30.91 11.46 -36.53
C THR A 369 -32.30 11.47 -37.13
N ASN A 370 -32.94 12.63 -37.30
CA ASN A 370 -33.79 12.87 -38.46
C ASN A 370 -34.02 14.37 -38.70
N SER A 371 -33.77 14.73 -39.94
CA SER A 371 -34.09 15.98 -40.60
C SER A 371 -35.57 16.33 -40.49
N SER A 372 -35.82 17.64 -40.34
CA SER A 372 -37.08 18.34 -40.63
C SER A 372 -38.31 18.03 -39.76
N SER A 373 -38.98 19.11 -39.38
CA SER A 373 -40.29 19.26 -38.73
C SER A 373 -40.35 19.14 -37.21
N SER A 374 -40.88 20.22 -36.65
CA SER A 374 -41.32 20.45 -35.28
C SER A 374 -42.16 19.31 -34.71
N ILE A 375 -41.73 18.74 -33.59
CA ILE A 375 -42.63 18.01 -32.69
C ILE A 375 -42.34 18.46 -31.26
N GLU A 376 -43.45 18.80 -30.60
CA GLU A 376 -43.57 19.50 -29.34
C GLU A 376 -42.99 18.72 -28.15
N VAL A 377 -42.21 19.47 -27.38
CA VAL A 377 -42.01 19.38 -25.93
C VAL A 377 -43.12 18.59 -25.24
N PHE A 378 -42.85 17.37 -24.80
CA PHE A 378 -43.26 16.80 -23.50
C PHE A 378 -42.75 15.35 -23.36
N ASP A 379 -41.53 15.20 -22.85
CA ASP A 379 -41.33 14.34 -21.67
C ASP A 379 -40.05 14.74 -20.93
N MET A 380 -40.30 15.46 -19.84
CA MET A 380 -39.42 16.43 -19.22
C MET A 380 -38.73 15.81 -18.02
N ILE A 381 -37.85 14.82 -18.23
CA ILE A 381 -36.93 14.31 -17.19
C ILE A 381 -35.52 14.04 -17.77
N LYS A 382 -34.66 15.04 -17.51
CA LYS A 382 -33.24 14.94 -17.09
C LYS A 382 -32.21 14.44 -18.10
N THR A 383 -31.65 15.39 -18.86
CA THR A 383 -30.20 15.73 -18.85
C THR A 383 -29.96 16.81 -19.90
N ASN A 384 -29.81 18.08 -19.47
CA ASN A 384 -29.39 19.16 -20.37
C ASN A 384 -27.89 19.00 -20.66
N ILE A 385 -27.53 18.03 -21.52
CA ILE A 385 -26.17 17.93 -22.07
C ILE A 385 -26.08 18.92 -23.22
N GLN A 386 -25.42 20.03 -22.98
CA GLN A 386 -24.95 20.94 -24.03
C GLN A 386 -23.88 20.22 -24.87
N LEU A 387 -24.14 20.09 -26.18
CA LEU A 387 -23.17 19.59 -27.13
C LEU A 387 -22.00 20.56 -27.27
N ASN A 388 -20.84 20.04 -27.66
CA ASN A 388 -19.58 20.75 -27.81
C ASN A 388 -19.07 21.43 -26.52
N SER A 389 -19.64 21.06 -25.36
CA SER A 389 -19.20 21.51 -24.05
C SER A 389 -18.34 20.43 -23.38
N TRP A 390 -17.31 20.85 -22.66
CA TRP A 390 -16.43 19.95 -21.92
C TRP A 390 -16.96 19.71 -20.51
N TYR A 391 -17.06 18.44 -20.15
CA TYR A 391 -17.52 18.03 -18.83
C TYR A 391 -16.39 17.34 -18.07
N ASN A 392 -16.25 17.67 -16.79
CA ASN A 392 -15.28 17.01 -15.92
C ASN A 392 -15.76 15.60 -15.56
N SER A 393 -14.93 14.60 -15.86
CA SER A 393 -15.16 13.22 -15.43
C SER A 393 -15.13 13.11 -13.90
N ASN A 394 -15.99 12.27 -13.35
CA ASN A 394 -15.96 11.92 -11.93
C ASN A 394 -14.79 10.97 -11.61
N ASP A 395 -14.53 10.74 -10.32
CA ASP A 395 -13.39 9.94 -9.86
C ASP A 395 -13.42 8.49 -10.39
N LYS A 396 -14.61 7.90 -10.52
CA LYS A 396 -14.77 6.56 -11.08
C LYS A 396 -14.32 6.50 -12.54
N ILE A 397 -14.71 7.49 -13.35
CA ILE A 397 -14.33 7.58 -14.76
C ILE A 397 -12.85 7.95 -14.90
N ASN A 398 -12.34 8.89 -14.10
CA ASN A 398 -10.91 9.23 -14.05
C ASN A 398 -10.06 8.00 -13.73
N PHE A 399 -10.42 7.23 -12.70
CA PHE A 399 -9.73 6.00 -12.31
C PHE A 399 -9.73 4.96 -13.45
N LEU A 400 -10.83 4.82 -14.19
CA LEU A 400 -10.89 3.90 -15.33
C LEU A 400 -9.93 4.31 -16.45
N PHE A 401 -9.85 5.61 -16.77
CA PHE A 401 -8.90 6.13 -17.76
C PHE A 401 -7.44 6.01 -17.30
N GLU A 402 -7.14 6.33 -16.05
CA GLU A 402 -5.80 6.16 -15.48
C GLU A 402 -5.36 4.70 -15.50
N ARG A 403 -6.21 3.78 -15.03
CA ARG A 403 -5.93 2.35 -15.06
C ARG A 403 -5.69 1.87 -16.49
N ALA A 404 -6.52 2.29 -17.42
CA ALA A 404 -6.36 1.89 -18.81
C ALA A 404 -5.05 2.38 -19.43
N MET A 405 -4.62 3.60 -19.12
CA MET A 405 -3.31 4.11 -19.55
C MET A 405 -2.16 3.32 -18.89
N ASN A 406 -2.20 3.12 -17.57
CA ASN A 406 -1.17 2.37 -16.82
C ASN A 406 -0.98 0.94 -17.35
N TYR A 407 -2.06 0.32 -17.82
CA TYR A 407 -2.11 -1.06 -18.31
C TYR A 407 -2.16 -1.16 -19.86
N ARG A 408 -1.90 -0.06 -20.60
CA ARG A 408 -1.81 -0.02 -22.07
C ARG A 408 -3.05 -0.53 -22.82
N ARG A 409 -4.24 -0.30 -22.25
CA ARG A 409 -5.54 -0.67 -22.86
C ARG A 409 -5.82 0.27 -24.03
N LYS A 410 -5.95 -0.27 -25.24
CA LYS A 410 -6.34 0.53 -26.41
C LYS A 410 -7.77 1.02 -26.32
N TYR A 411 -8.66 0.16 -25.85
CA TYR A 411 -10.08 0.43 -25.73
C TYR A 411 -10.54 0.31 -24.29
N ILE A 412 -11.43 1.21 -23.87
CA ILE A 412 -12.11 1.17 -22.58
C ILE A 412 -13.59 1.33 -22.82
N THR A 413 -14.39 0.38 -22.36
CA THR A 413 -15.84 0.55 -22.31
C THR A 413 -16.22 1.13 -20.96
N ILE A 414 -16.93 2.27 -20.97
CA ILE A 414 -17.41 2.92 -19.76
C ILE A 414 -18.93 3.03 -19.87
N ASN A 415 -19.62 2.73 -18.77
CA ASN A 415 -21.04 3.03 -18.66
C ASN A 415 -21.20 4.43 -18.09
N LEU A 416 -21.88 5.30 -18.83
CA LEU A 416 -22.24 6.63 -18.36
C LEU A 416 -23.68 6.57 -17.86
N ASP A 417 -23.85 6.62 -16.53
CA ASP A 417 -25.12 6.39 -15.84
C ASP A 417 -26.28 7.34 -16.27
N PHE A 418 -25.98 8.39 -17.05
CA PHE A 418 -26.93 9.39 -17.53
C PHE A 418 -27.27 9.27 -19.03
N ILE A 419 -26.64 8.34 -19.77
CA ILE A 419 -26.95 8.01 -21.17
C ILE A 419 -27.58 6.63 -21.19
N ASN A 420 -28.83 6.48 -20.77
CA ASN A 420 -29.64 5.23 -20.90
C ASN A 420 -28.92 3.89 -20.58
N ASN A 421 -27.88 3.88 -19.74
CA ASN A 421 -26.95 2.75 -19.56
C ASN A 421 -26.29 2.21 -20.84
N GLU A 422 -26.19 3.02 -21.90
CA GLU A 422 -25.46 2.65 -23.10
C GLU A 422 -23.96 2.64 -22.84
N LYS A 423 -23.36 1.49 -23.16
CA LYS A 423 -21.91 1.31 -23.13
C LYS A 423 -21.28 2.10 -24.28
N ILE A 424 -20.47 3.09 -23.95
CA ILE A 424 -19.62 3.79 -24.92
C ILE A 424 -18.20 3.25 -24.87
N THR A 425 -17.55 3.17 -26.03
CA THR A 425 -16.18 2.67 -26.15
C THR A 425 -15.24 3.84 -26.43
N PHE A 426 -14.33 4.10 -25.50
CA PHE A 426 -13.25 5.06 -25.67
C PHE A 426 -12.06 4.38 -26.33
N ASN A 427 -11.52 5.01 -27.37
CA ASN A 427 -10.26 4.63 -27.97
C ASN A 427 -9.16 5.60 -27.47
N LEU A 428 -8.23 5.07 -26.68
CA LEU A 428 -7.13 5.83 -26.10
C LEU A 428 -6.02 6.18 -27.12
N GLU A 429 -6.00 5.54 -28.29
CA GLU A 429 -5.05 5.86 -29.36
C GLU A 429 -5.37 7.21 -30.02
N ASN A 430 -6.66 7.47 -30.25
CA ASN A 430 -7.13 8.64 -30.99
C ASN A 430 -7.98 9.60 -30.12
N PHE A 431 -8.21 9.27 -28.85
CA PHE A 431 -9.00 10.04 -27.87
C PHE A 431 -10.44 10.34 -28.32
N THR A 432 -11.05 9.40 -29.05
CA THR A 432 -12.45 9.48 -29.45
C THR A 432 -13.28 8.47 -28.66
N PHE A 433 -14.55 8.78 -28.40
CA PHE A 433 -15.51 7.75 -28.01
C PHE A 433 -16.49 7.47 -29.13
N THR A 434 -16.84 6.20 -29.23
CA THR A 434 -17.78 5.71 -30.20
C THR A 434 -18.97 5.04 -29.52
N ASN A 435 -20.12 5.13 -30.19
CA ASN A 435 -21.27 4.31 -29.85
C ASN A 435 -21.03 2.84 -30.25
N GLN A 436 -22.04 1.98 -30.04
CA GLN A 436 -21.98 0.57 -30.40
C GLN A 436 -21.83 0.33 -31.91
N GLU A 437 -22.20 1.30 -32.75
CA GLU A 437 -22.07 1.27 -34.21
C GLU A 437 -20.70 1.80 -34.69
N ASN A 438 -19.75 2.04 -33.77
CA ASN A 438 -18.44 2.63 -34.05
C ASN A 438 -18.49 4.04 -34.67
N THR A 439 -19.60 4.77 -34.52
CA THR A 439 -19.66 6.17 -34.94
C THR A 439 -19.13 7.07 -33.83
N ILE A 440 -18.38 8.11 -34.19
CA ILE A 440 -17.78 9.03 -33.22
C ILE A 440 -18.87 9.91 -32.61
N GLU A 441 -19.05 9.79 -31.31
CA GLU A 441 -20.03 10.55 -30.51
C GLU A 441 -19.36 11.73 -29.77
N GLY A 442 -18.01 11.73 -29.72
CA GLY A 442 -17.23 12.87 -29.24
C GLY A 442 -15.80 12.53 -28.84
N PHE A 443 -15.21 13.39 -28.01
CA PHE A 443 -13.77 13.41 -27.75
C PHE A 443 -13.45 13.40 -26.25
N LEU A 444 -12.27 12.88 -25.93
CA LEU A 444 -11.68 12.87 -24.60
C LEU A 444 -10.47 13.80 -24.60
N ARG A 445 -10.32 14.59 -23.55
CA ARG A 445 -9.07 15.31 -23.29
C ARG A 445 -8.60 15.08 -21.87
N TRP A 446 -7.29 15.20 -21.70
CA TRP A 446 -6.64 15.18 -20.41
C TRP A 446 -6.22 16.61 -20.05
N ILE A 447 -6.47 17.03 -18.82
CA ILE A 447 -6.01 18.31 -18.30
C ILE A 447 -4.97 18.07 -17.20
N PRO A 448 -3.74 18.60 -17.33
CA PRO A 448 -2.77 18.60 -16.25
C PRO A 448 -3.31 19.46 -15.12
N LYS A 449 -3.39 18.92 -13.89
CA LYS A 449 -3.70 19.71 -12.69
C LYS A 449 -2.55 20.62 -12.23
N LEU A 450 -1.60 20.97 -13.11
CA LEU A 450 -0.42 21.77 -12.76
C LEU A 450 -0.28 22.95 -13.73
N ILE A 451 -0.31 24.17 -13.20
CA ILE A 451 -0.01 25.41 -13.94
C ILE A 451 1.28 25.98 -13.36
N LEU A 452 2.24 26.30 -14.23
CA LEU A 452 3.43 27.05 -13.89
C LEU A 452 3.09 28.55 -13.97
N ASN A 453 2.95 29.21 -12.83
CA ASN A 453 2.86 30.66 -12.75
C ASN A 453 4.07 31.17 -11.96
N ASP A 454 4.77 32.17 -12.48
CA ASP A 454 5.93 32.79 -11.83
C ASP A 454 6.94 31.76 -11.30
N GLU A 455 7.31 30.80 -12.16
CA GLU A 455 8.24 29.68 -11.86
C GLU A 455 7.79 28.70 -10.76
N LYS A 456 6.57 28.85 -10.23
CA LYS A 456 5.97 27.95 -9.23
C LYS A 456 4.96 27.00 -9.87
N LEU A 457 5.15 25.70 -9.65
CA LEU A 457 4.18 24.66 -10.00
C LEU A 457 3.03 24.69 -9.00
N THR A 458 1.86 25.12 -9.45
CA THR A 458 0.65 25.22 -8.62
C THR A 458 -0.33 24.12 -8.99
N LEU A 459 -0.79 23.35 -7.99
CA LEU A 459 -1.93 22.45 -8.14
C LEU A 459 -3.16 23.29 -8.53
N VAL A 460 -3.88 22.91 -9.58
CA VAL A 460 -5.08 23.61 -10.09
C VAL A 460 -6.16 23.78 -9.01
N ASN A 461 -6.17 22.93 -7.97
CA ASN A 461 -7.04 23.12 -6.80
C ASN A 461 -6.77 24.41 -6.01
N ASN A 462 -5.57 25.00 -6.15
CA ASN A 462 -5.16 26.25 -5.51
C ASN A 462 -5.23 27.46 -6.46
N PHE A 463 -5.68 27.26 -7.71
CA PHE A 463 -5.98 28.37 -8.61
C PHE A 463 -7.41 28.84 -8.31
N GLN A 464 -7.57 30.08 -7.83
CA GLN A 464 -8.86 30.74 -7.89
C GLN A 464 -9.20 30.91 -9.37
N LEU A 465 -10.04 30.00 -9.88
CA LEU A 465 -10.62 30.17 -11.19
C LEU A 465 -11.39 31.50 -11.21
N PRO A 466 -11.38 32.22 -12.34
CA PRO A 466 -12.13 33.46 -12.48
C PRO A 466 -13.59 33.22 -12.05
N PRO A 467 -14.27 34.20 -11.43
CA PRO A 467 -15.60 34.02 -10.83
C PRO A 467 -16.73 33.56 -11.77
N ASN A 468 -16.44 33.33 -13.06
CA ASN A 468 -17.37 32.96 -14.12
C ASN A 468 -17.01 31.67 -14.89
N SER A 469 -16.03 30.86 -14.46
CA SER A 469 -15.85 29.54 -15.10
C SER A 469 -16.73 28.51 -14.42
N ASP A 470 -17.94 28.31 -14.95
CA ASP A 470 -18.85 27.25 -14.52
C ASP A 470 -18.19 25.87 -14.73
N LEU A 471 -17.68 25.27 -13.65
CA LEU A 471 -17.17 23.90 -13.66
C LEU A 471 -18.36 22.94 -13.79
N ILE A 472 -18.67 22.51 -15.02
CA ILE A 472 -19.74 21.53 -15.26
C ILE A 472 -19.22 20.12 -14.96
N LEU A 473 -19.49 19.64 -13.75
CA LEU A 473 -19.15 18.30 -13.29
C LEU A 473 -20.15 17.27 -13.84
N LEU A 474 -19.67 16.14 -14.38
CA LEU A 474 -20.51 15.00 -14.78
C LEU A 474 -21.00 14.22 -13.54
N THR A 475 -21.92 14.81 -12.80
CA THR A 475 -22.59 14.17 -11.66
C THR A 475 -24.10 14.39 -11.69
N THR A 476 -24.84 13.38 -11.23
CA THR A 476 -26.30 13.41 -11.09
C THR A 476 -26.77 14.39 -10.00
N SER A 477 -25.87 14.80 -9.11
CA SER A 477 -26.09 15.71 -7.98
C SER A 477 -26.02 17.20 -8.38
N TYR A 478 -25.07 17.61 -9.24
CA TYR A 478 -24.91 19.03 -9.62
C TYR A 478 -26.09 19.54 -10.47
N LEU A 479 -26.66 18.70 -11.34
CA LEU A 479 -27.85 19.02 -12.13
C LEU A 479 -29.14 19.15 -11.28
N LYS A 480 -29.10 18.79 -10.00
CA LYS A 480 -30.21 18.96 -9.05
C LYS A 480 -30.00 20.13 -8.07
N GLN A 481 -28.79 20.71 -8.01
CA GLN A 481 -28.38 21.65 -6.95
C GLN A 481 -28.31 23.12 -7.36
N VAL A 482 -28.92 23.51 -8.48
CA VAL A 482 -29.17 24.93 -8.76
C VAL A 482 -30.31 25.42 -7.87
N LYS A 483 -29.97 25.71 -6.60
CA LYS A 483 -30.54 26.71 -5.68
C LYS A 483 -30.05 26.38 -4.27
N LEU A 484 -29.18 27.21 -3.72
CA LEU A 484 -29.17 27.69 -2.33
C LEU A 484 -27.95 28.60 -2.14
N ASN A 485 -28.16 29.91 -2.35
CA ASN A 485 -27.23 30.95 -1.95
C ASN A 485 -27.40 31.25 -0.46
N GLY A 486 -26.29 31.33 0.29
CA GLY A 486 -26.26 31.87 1.66
C GLY A 486 -24.87 31.81 2.26
N THR A 487 -24.17 32.95 2.30
CA THR A 487 -22.88 33.17 2.97
C THR A 487 -23.07 33.27 4.49
N ILE A 488 -22.27 32.53 5.27
CA ILE A 488 -22.25 32.58 6.75
C ILE A 488 -21.02 33.38 7.22
N SER A 489 -21.17 34.18 8.28
CA SER A 489 -20.17 35.13 8.80
C SER A 489 -19.10 34.50 9.72
N THR A 490 -17.96 35.17 9.87
CA THR A 490 -16.74 34.72 10.58
C THR A 490 -16.90 34.49 12.10
N ASP A 491 -17.92 35.04 12.75
CA ASP A 491 -18.14 34.86 14.19
C ASP A 491 -18.82 33.52 14.54
N GLU A 492 -19.54 32.90 13.59
CA GLU A 492 -20.13 31.57 13.79
C GLU A 492 -19.11 30.43 13.68
N PHE A 493 -17.97 30.65 13.01
CA PHE A 493 -16.92 29.62 12.85
C PHE A 493 -16.18 29.29 14.16
N ASN A 494 -16.05 30.24 15.09
CA ASN A 494 -15.34 30.02 16.36
C ASN A 494 -16.09 29.08 17.32
N GLN A 495 -17.39 28.86 17.12
CA GLN A 495 -18.18 27.95 17.95
C GLN A 495 -17.82 26.47 17.70
N TYR A 496 -17.35 26.13 16.51
CA TYR A 496 -17.13 24.74 16.08
C TYR A 496 -15.68 24.26 16.25
N ASN A 497 -14.73 25.15 16.57
CA ASN A 497 -13.35 24.78 16.84
C ASN A 497 -13.25 23.87 18.07
N LEU A 498 -12.41 22.83 17.97
CA LEU A 498 -12.15 21.89 19.08
C LEU A 498 -11.61 22.63 20.30
N LYS A 499 -12.15 22.32 21.47
CA LYS A 499 -11.78 22.83 22.81
C LYS A 499 -11.26 21.72 23.71
N TYR A 500 -10.57 22.11 24.78
CA TYR A 500 -10.06 21.18 25.78
C TYR A 500 -11.16 20.24 26.33
N ASP A 501 -12.33 20.80 26.58
CA ASP A 501 -13.50 20.10 27.14
C ASP A 501 -14.21 19.21 26.11
N ASP A 502 -13.83 19.28 24.83
CA ASP A 502 -14.37 18.38 23.80
C ASP A 502 -13.74 16.98 23.88
N VAL A 503 -12.73 16.76 24.74
CA VAL A 503 -12.25 15.42 25.10
C VAL A 503 -12.97 14.97 26.35
N TRP A 504 -13.94 14.08 26.15
CA TRP A 504 -14.76 13.55 27.21
C TRP A 504 -14.25 12.19 27.70
N ASN A 505 -13.96 12.15 28.99
CA ASN A 505 -13.50 10.95 29.70
C ASN A 505 -14.71 10.25 30.35
N GLY A 506 -15.24 9.23 29.68
CA GLY A 506 -16.49 8.58 30.08
C GLY A 506 -16.93 7.49 29.11
N ASP A 507 -17.99 6.75 29.49
CA ASP A 507 -18.58 5.72 28.62
C ASP A 507 -19.39 6.38 27.50
N ILE A 508 -19.18 6.00 26.24
CA ILE A 508 -19.89 6.55 25.07
C ILE A 508 -21.42 6.50 25.18
N LEU A 509 -21.96 5.72 26.12
CA LEU A 509 -23.37 5.64 26.45
C LEU A 509 -23.87 6.73 27.41
N ASP A 510 -22.98 7.34 28.19
CA ASP A 510 -23.26 8.32 29.26
C ASP A 510 -22.78 9.74 28.89
N LEU A 511 -22.96 10.16 27.64
CA LEU A 511 -22.53 11.48 27.17
C LEU A 511 -23.14 12.62 28.02
N PRO A 512 -22.40 13.70 28.28
CA PRO A 512 -22.85 14.77 29.19
C PRO A 512 -23.88 15.70 28.54
N ASN A 513 -23.95 15.72 27.20
CA ASN A 513 -24.85 16.55 26.39
C ASN A 513 -25.52 15.69 25.28
N GLN A 514 -26.74 16.06 24.90
CA GLN A 514 -27.49 15.42 23.81
C GLN A 514 -26.74 15.63 22.48
N THR A 515 -26.00 14.60 22.04
CA THR A 515 -25.16 14.64 20.84
C THR A 515 -25.92 14.04 19.67
N ASP A 516 -25.95 14.67 18.49
CA ASP A 516 -26.79 14.17 17.39
C ASP A 516 -26.35 12.79 16.90
N VAL A 517 -25.03 12.53 16.81
CA VAL A 517 -24.49 11.30 16.23
C VAL A 517 -23.45 10.64 17.15
N ILE A 518 -23.56 9.33 17.37
CA ILE A 518 -22.50 8.51 18.00
C ILE A 518 -21.80 7.67 16.93
N VAL A 519 -20.46 7.74 16.88
CA VAL A 519 -19.66 6.95 15.93
C VAL A 519 -19.14 5.67 16.60
N ILE A 520 -19.22 4.54 15.91
CA ILE A 520 -18.77 3.24 16.42
C ILE A 520 -18.03 2.47 15.35
N CYS A 521 -16.82 2.00 15.68
CA CYS A 521 -16.07 1.13 14.80
C CYS A 521 -16.56 -0.32 14.87
N THR A 522 -16.99 -0.89 13.75
CA THR A 522 -17.53 -2.26 13.69
C THR A 522 -16.49 -3.34 13.99
N SER A 523 -15.19 -3.03 13.90
CA SER A 523 -14.11 -3.95 14.27
C SER A 523 -13.93 -4.06 15.79
N SER A 524 -14.45 -3.12 16.58
CA SER A 524 -14.43 -3.18 18.04
C SER A 524 -15.62 -3.98 18.57
N LYS A 525 -15.44 -5.30 18.72
CA LYS A 525 -16.50 -6.21 19.18
C LYS A 525 -17.14 -5.80 20.51
N SER A 526 -16.34 -5.34 21.48
CA SER A 526 -16.85 -4.95 22.80
C SER A 526 -17.72 -3.69 22.74
N LEU A 527 -17.20 -2.63 22.09
CA LEU A 527 -17.92 -1.35 21.97
C LEU A 527 -19.19 -1.50 21.10
N LEU A 528 -19.11 -2.29 20.02
CA LEU A 528 -20.24 -2.58 19.16
C LEU A 528 -21.37 -3.26 19.94
N GLU A 529 -21.07 -4.32 20.70
CA GLU A 529 -22.12 -5.02 21.46
C GLU A 529 -22.71 -4.13 22.55
N SER A 530 -21.91 -3.36 23.29
CA SER A 530 -22.41 -2.44 24.33
C SER A 530 -23.42 -1.43 23.80
N VAL A 531 -23.16 -0.78 22.65
CA VAL A 531 -24.11 0.20 22.09
C VAL A 531 -25.33 -0.47 21.44
N LEU A 532 -25.16 -1.64 20.83
CA LEU A 532 -26.30 -2.41 20.32
C LEU A 532 -27.21 -2.94 21.44
N GLU A 533 -26.66 -3.22 22.62
CA GLU A 533 -27.44 -3.56 23.82
C GLU A 533 -28.18 -2.33 24.37
N ALA A 534 -27.48 -1.21 24.53
CA ALA A 534 -28.05 0.03 25.06
C ALA A 534 -29.12 0.64 24.13
N GLY A 535 -28.91 0.63 22.81
CA GLY A 535 -29.92 1.06 21.82
C GLY A 535 -31.08 0.06 21.63
N GLY A 536 -31.00 -1.10 22.27
CA GLY A 536 -32.04 -2.12 22.28
C GLY A 536 -32.28 -2.82 20.94
N ALA A 537 -33.31 -3.66 20.92
CA ALA A 537 -33.61 -4.55 19.79
C ALA A 537 -33.89 -3.81 18.47
N SER A 538 -34.40 -2.57 18.52
CA SER A 538 -34.68 -1.76 17.33
C SER A 538 -33.40 -1.36 16.61
N LEU A 539 -32.43 -0.77 17.32
CA LEU A 539 -31.13 -0.41 16.75
C LEU A 539 -30.38 -1.64 16.23
N ARG A 540 -30.36 -2.74 17.02
CA ARG A 540 -29.72 -4.00 16.62
C ARG A 540 -30.32 -4.57 15.33
N LYS A 541 -31.64 -4.51 15.17
CA LYS A 541 -32.31 -4.98 13.95
C LYS A 541 -32.00 -4.08 12.76
N SER A 542 -32.09 -2.77 12.93
CA SER A 542 -31.79 -1.79 11.87
C SER A 542 -30.34 -1.89 11.41
N PHE A 543 -29.39 -2.12 12.33
CA PHE A 543 -27.98 -2.34 12.00
C PHE A 543 -27.79 -3.61 11.21
N GLN A 544 -28.39 -4.72 11.63
CA GLN A 544 -28.29 -5.98 10.92
C GLN A 544 -28.90 -5.92 9.51
N ILE A 545 -29.98 -5.15 9.30
CA ILE A 545 -30.59 -4.96 7.99
C ILE A 545 -29.67 -4.13 7.09
N LYS A 546 -29.29 -2.92 7.51
CA LYS A 546 -28.47 -2.03 6.69
C LYS A 546 -27.06 -2.60 6.41
N TYR A 547 -26.46 -3.26 7.39
CA TYR A 547 -25.16 -3.94 7.21
C TYR A 547 -25.24 -5.10 6.20
N LYS A 548 -26.38 -5.81 6.15
CA LYS A 548 -26.60 -6.87 5.16
C LYS A 548 -26.89 -6.32 3.77
N GLU A 549 -27.63 -5.22 3.67
CA GLU A 549 -27.96 -4.58 2.40
C GLU A 549 -26.74 -3.94 1.75
N ASN A 550 -25.89 -3.27 2.54
CA ASN A 550 -24.70 -2.55 2.06
C ASN A 550 -23.44 -2.86 2.89
N PRO A 551 -22.86 -4.08 2.79
CA PRO A 551 -21.70 -4.49 3.59
C PRO A 551 -20.39 -3.74 3.23
N ARG A 552 -20.39 -2.95 2.14
CA ARG A 552 -19.25 -2.15 1.67
C ARG A 552 -19.41 -0.64 1.94
N GLU A 553 -20.51 -0.23 2.57
CA GLU A 553 -20.71 1.17 2.93
C GLU A 553 -19.71 1.57 4.02
N SER A 554 -18.97 2.66 3.81
CA SER A 554 -17.93 3.12 4.74
C SER A 554 -18.52 3.61 6.07
N VAL A 555 -19.73 4.18 6.02
CA VAL A 555 -20.48 4.71 7.17
C VAL A 555 -21.94 4.29 7.07
N ILE A 556 -22.37 3.37 7.92
CA ILE A 556 -23.78 2.96 8.01
C ILE A 556 -24.48 3.86 9.03
N SER A 557 -25.35 4.76 8.58
CA SER A 557 -26.12 5.65 9.46
C SER A 557 -27.44 5.01 9.90
N ILE A 558 -27.75 5.07 11.19
CA ILE A 558 -29.01 4.57 11.75
C ILE A 558 -29.59 5.59 12.69
N THR A 559 -30.75 6.14 12.33
CA THR A 559 -31.54 6.99 13.22
C THR A 559 -32.10 6.15 14.36
N ILE A 560 -32.02 6.68 15.57
CA ILE A 560 -32.44 6.04 16.81
C ILE A 560 -33.44 6.93 17.53
N ASP A 561 -34.40 6.31 18.21
CA ASP A 561 -35.34 6.98 19.11
C ASP A 561 -34.73 7.10 20.53
N ASP A 562 -35.40 7.84 21.44
CA ASP A 562 -34.99 8.38 22.76
C ASP A 562 -34.29 7.44 23.81
N ARG A 563 -33.75 6.28 23.43
CA ARG A 563 -33.07 5.33 24.33
C ARG A 563 -31.58 5.58 24.51
N LEU A 564 -30.91 6.17 23.53
CA LEU A 564 -29.54 6.64 23.66
C LEU A 564 -29.57 8.17 23.68
N GLN A 565 -28.55 8.81 24.26
CA GLN A 565 -28.41 10.27 24.25
C GLN A 565 -27.98 10.81 22.87
N ALA A 566 -28.50 10.22 21.79
CA ALA A 566 -28.24 10.63 20.42
C ALA A 566 -29.42 10.38 19.47
N ARG A 567 -29.39 11.03 18.31
CA ARG A 567 -30.41 10.90 17.24
C ARG A 567 -30.02 9.88 16.18
N ALA A 568 -28.73 9.61 16.02
CA ALA A 568 -28.23 8.59 15.12
C ALA A 568 -26.97 7.89 15.67
N VAL A 569 -26.77 6.66 15.21
CA VAL A 569 -25.54 5.89 15.42
C VAL A 569 -24.93 5.58 14.06
N TYR A 570 -23.66 5.94 13.90
CA TYR A 570 -22.87 5.73 12.68
C TYR A 570 -21.91 4.57 12.90
N PHE A 571 -22.15 3.47 12.20
CA PHE A 571 -21.29 2.30 12.25
C PHE A 571 -20.25 2.38 11.12
N VAL A 572 -18.98 2.46 11.49
CA VAL A 572 -17.88 2.64 10.54
C VAL A 572 -17.04 1.37 10.43
N ALA A 573 -16.81 0.93 9.20
CA ALA A 573 -15.98 -0.23 8.91
C ALA A 573 -14.52 0.23 8.73
N TRP A 574 -13.70 0.02 9.76
CA TRP A 574 -12.29 0.41 9.74
C TRP A 574 -11.39 -0.71 10.29
N GLN A 575 -10.29 -0.98 9.58
CA GLN A 575 -9.27 -1.95 9.98
C GLN A 575 -7.88 -1.29 9.97
N PRO A 576 -7.07 -1.48 11.03
CA PRO A 576 -5.73 -0.91 11.10
C PRO A 576 -4.76 -1.59 10.11
N ASN A 577 -3.93 -0.79 9.46
CA ASN A 577 -2.84 -1.25 8.59
C ASN A 577 -1.49 -1.11 9.32
N ALA A 578 -0.56 -2.04 9.09
CA ALA A 578 0.77 -2.04 9.72
C ALA A 578 1.70 -0.94 9.16
N ASP A 579 1.42 -0.43 7.96
CA ASP A 579 2.14 0.70 7.37
C ASP A 579 1.63 2.04 7.90
N SER A 580 2.52 2.83 8.52
CA SER A 580 2.19 4.14 9.11
C SER A 580 1.64 5.16 8.11
N SER A 581 2.02 5.09 6.84
CA SER A 581 1.55 6.01 5.79
C SER A 581 0.12 5.70 5.39
N ILE A 582 -0.18 4.41 5.20
CA ILE A 582 -1.52 3.91 4.87
C ILE A 582 -2.47 4.05 6.07
N LEU A 583 -1.97 3.85 7.29
CA LEU A 583 -2.72 4.10 8.53
C LEU A 583 -3.19 5.56 8.61
N SER A 584 -2.30 6.49 8.29
CA SER A 584 -2.62 7.92 8.34
C SER A 584 -3.75 8.26 7.37
N GLN A 585 -3.58 7.91 6.09
CA GLN A 585 -4.60 8.13 5.05
C GLN A 585 -5.94 7.48 5.41
N SER A 586 -5.91 6.25 5.92
CA SER A 586 -7.12 5.51 6.30
C SER A 586 -7.92 6.18 7.41
N ILE A 587 -7.26 6.82 8.38
CA ILE A 587 -7.92 7.60 9.44
C ILE A 587 -8.46 8.92 8.88
N GLU A 588 -7.75 9.58 7.95
CA GLU A 588 -8.25 10.80 7.32
C GLU A 588 -9.53 10.55 6.51
N ASP A 589 -9.54 9.46 5.73
CA ASP A 589 -10.70 9.04 4.93
C ASP A 589 -11.89 8.70 5.83
N LEU A 590 -11.64 8.05 6.97
CA LEU A 590 -12.66 7.72 7.97
C LEU A 590 -13.34 8.98 8.52
N VAL A 591 -12.56 9.95 8.99
CA VAL A 591 -13.09 11.21 9.55
C VAL A 591 -13.85 11.99 8.47
N SER A 592 -13.31 12.04 7.25
CA SER A 592 -13.94 12.76 6.12
C SER A 592 -15.30 12.16 5.76
N ASN A 593 -15.40 10.83 5.66
CA ASN A 593 -16.64 10.13 5.34
C ASN A 593 -17.71 10.34 6.43
N VAL A 594 -17.33 10.33 7.70
CA VAL A 594 -18.26 10.54 8.83
C VAL A 594 -18.80 11.96 8.85
N MET A 595 -17.92 12.96 8.71
CA MET A 595 -18.30 14.38 8.72
C MET A 595 -19.17 14.73 7.51
N GLU A 596 -18.83 14.24 6.32
CA GLU A 596 -19.61 14.44 5.10
C GLU A 596 -21.01 13.81 5.22
N LYS A 597 -21.10 12.60 5.78
CA LYS A 597 -22.37 11.91 6.01
C LYS A 597 -23.25 12.67 7.01
N ALA A 598 -22.67 13.11 8.14
CA ALA A 598 -23.38 13.89 9.15
C ALA A 598 -23.90 15.22 8.60
N ALA A 599 -23.08 15.91 7.79
CA ALA A 599 -23.49 17.13 7.10
C ALA A 599 -24.63 16.87 6.12
N SER A 600 -24.58 15.78 5.34
CA SER A 600 -25.64 15.40 4.39
C SER A 600 -26.98 15.08 5.08
N GLU A 601 -26.93 14.64 6.33
CA GLU A 601 -28.10 14.32 7.17
C GLU A 601 -28.52 15.47 8.09
N ASN A 602 -27.88 16.65 7.97
CA ASN A 602 -28.13 17.88 8.74
C ASN A 602 -27.93 17.75 10.27
N TYR A 603 -27.01 16.88 10.72
CA TYR A 603 -26.63 16.80 12.13
C TYR A 603 -25.59 17.85 12.51
N LYS A 604 -25.64 18.34 13.76
CA LYS A 604 -24.81 19.45 14.25
C LYS A 604 -23.76 19.04 15.28
N SER A 605 -23.80 17.80 15.77
CA SER A 605 -22.84 17.30 16.76
C SER A 605 -22.52 15.81 16.61
N ILE A 606 -21.25 15.44 16.82
CA ILE A 606 -20.73 14.07 16.67
C ILE A 606 -19.86 13.68 17.88
N ALA A 607 -20.13 12.52 18.47
CA ALA A 607 -19.29 11.86 19.46
C ALA A 607 -18.40 10.82 18.78
N PHE A 608 -17.09 11.07 18.77
CA PHE A 608 -16.09 10.29 18.04
C PHE A 608 -15.21 9.48 19.02
N PRO A 609 -15.17 8.14 18.96
CA PRO A 609 -14.28 7.37 19.83
C PRO A 609 -12.82 7.49 19.40
N ALA A 610 -11.87 7.19 20.29
CA ALA A 610 -10.43 7.14 19.98
C ALA A 610 -10.04 5.93 19.10
N ILE A 611 -10.58 5.87 17.87
CA ILE A 611 -10.35 4.82 16.88
C ILE A 611 -8.86 4.76 16.53
N GLY A 612 -8.27 3.56 16.60
CA GLY A 612 -6.86 3.35 16.28
C GLY A 612 -5.89 3.38 17.47
N CYS A 613 -6.31 3.83 18.65
CA CYS A 613 -5.47 3.88 19.87
C CYS A 613 -5.40 2.54 20.65
N GLY A 614 -5.61 1.41 19.97
CA GLY A 614 -5.80 0.06 20.56
C GLY A 614 -4.69 -0.96 20.31
N ARG A 615 -4.96 -2.25 20.56
CA ARG A 615 -4.03 -3.42 20.59
C ARG A 615 -3.32 -3.79 19.26
N TYR A 616 -3.14 -2.84 18.34
CA TYR A 616 -2.60 -3.06 16.99
C TYR A 616 -1.22 -2.43 16.74
N GLY A 617 -0.48 -2.08 17.80
CA GLY A 617 0.91 -1.63 17.69
C GLY A 617 1.12 -0.21 17.18
N CYS A 618 0.05 0.59 17.05
CA CYS A 618 0.12 1.99 16.64
C CYS A 618 0.40 2.91 17.85
N SER A 619 1.22 3.95 17.67
CA SER A 619 1.49 4.94 18.72
C SER A 619 0.24 5.77 19.00
N ILE A 620 -0.20 5.81 20.27
CA ILE A 620 -1.34 6.60 20.74
C ILE A 620 -1.17 8.08 20.34
N SER A 621 0.05 8.62 20.47
CA SER A 621 0.37 10.00 20.11
C SER A 621 0.20 10.28 18.61
N HIS A 622 0.61 9.34 17.76
CA HIS A 622 0.48 9.47 16.30
C HIS A 622 -0.98 9.46 15.87
N VAL A 623 -1.78 8.55 16.42
CA VAL A 623 -3.21 8.43 16.10
C VAL A 623 -4.01 9.63 16.61
N ALA A 624 -3.75 10.08 17.84
CA ALA A 624 -4.37 11.28 18.40
C ALA A 624 -4.06 12.52 17.55
N GLN A 625 -2.81 12.69 17.11
CA GLN A 625 -2.41 13.80 16.26
C GLN A 625 -3.17 13.83 14.92
N ILE A 626 -3.32 12.67 14.26
CA ILE A 626 -4.03 12.57 12.98
C ILE A 626 -5.52 12.88 13.18
N LEU A 627 -6.18 12.26 14.15
CA LEU A 627 -7.61 12.45 14.40
C LEU A 627 -7.95 13.92 14.69
N VAL A 628 -7.20 14.55 15.61
CA VAL A 628 -7.48 15.93 16.00
C VAL A 628 -7.21 16.91 14.84
N ARG A 629 -6.13 16.73 14.08
CA ARG A 629 -5.84 17.56 12.89
C ARG A 629 -6.89 17.41 11.79
N GLN A 630 -7.33 16.18 11.54
CA GLN A 630 -8.31 15.91 10.50
C GLN A 630 -9.70 16.43 10.83
N VAL A 631 -10.13 16.28 12.09
CA VAL A 631 -11.38 16.89 12.56
C VAL A 631 -11.32 18.41 12.42
N GLN A 632 -10.22 19.04 12.85
CA GLN A 632 -10.04 20.50 12.71
C GLN A 632 -10.10 20.96 11.23
N ARG A 633 -9.53 20.18 10.30
CA ARG A 633 -9.60 20.45 8.85
C ARG A 633 -11.01 20.29 8.28
N GLN A 634 -11.80 19.35 8.80
CA GLN A 634 -13.16 19.10 8.30
C GLN A 634 -14.18 20.08 8.90
N ILE A 635 -13.96 20.60 10.12
CA ILE A 635 -14.82 21.62 10.75
C ILE A 635 -14.88 22.89 9.89
N THR A 636 -13.80 23.26 9.20
CA THR A 636 -13.82 24.42 8.28
C THR A 636 -14.69 24.20 7.05
N LYS A 637 -14.99 22.93 6.71
CA LYS A 637 -15.83 22.53 5.56
C LYS A 637 -17.27 22.25 5.99
N TYR A 638 -17.46 21.68 7.18
CA TYR A 638 -18.75 21.31 7.75
C TYR A 638 -18.83 21.83 9.19
N PRO A 639 -19.69 22.82 9.49
CA PRO A 639 -19.81 23.39 10.83
C PRO A 639 -20.56 22.43 11.77
N ILE A 640 -19.84 21.41 12.26
CA ILE A 640 -20.35 20.34 13.13
C ILE A 640 -19.48 20.29 14.39
N MET A 641 -20.09 20.27 15.57
CA MET A 641 -19.39 20.12 16.84
C MET A 641 -18.89 18.69 17.01
N VAL A 642 -17.62 18.48 17.38
CA VAL A 642 -17.05 17.13 17.53
C VAL A 642 -16.50 16.97 18.94
N SER A 643 -16.91 15.91 19.63
CA SER A 643 -16.38 15.53 20.94
C SER A 643 -15.69 14.16 20.86
N PHE A 644 -14.46 14.06 21.35
CA PHE A 644 -13.72 12.81 21.45
C PHE A 644 -14.09 12.05 22.72
N VAL A 645 -14.55 10.81 22.58
CA VAL A 645 -15.01 9.98 23.70
C VAL A 645 -14.00 8.88 24.00
N ILE A 646 -13.50 8.87 25.24
CA ILE A 646 -12.45 7.95 25.68
C ILE A 646 -12.88 7.30 26.99
N HIS A 647 -12.70 5.98 27.07
CA HIS A 647 -13.12 5.18 28.22
C HIS A 647 -12.36 5.56 29.51
N PRO A 648 -13.02 5.61 30.69
CA PRO A 648 -12.43 6.03 31.97
C PRO A 648 -11.10 5.38 32.34
N ASP A 649 -10.97 4.08 32.06
CA ASP A 649 -9.76 3.29 32.36
C ASP A 649 -8.52 3.64 31.51
N ARG A 650 -8.67 4.52 30.51
CA ARG A 650 -7.62 4.88 29.54
C ARG A 650 -7.25 6.35 29.61
N THR A 651 -6.89 6.81 30.80
CA THR A 651 -6.43 8.19 31.05
C THR A 651 -5.21 8.54 30.19
N ASP A 652 -4.37 7.57 29.83
CA ASP A 652 -3.23 7.71 28.92
C ASP A 652 -3.62 8.22 27.52
N ILE A 653 -4.79 7.82 27.01
CA ILE A 653 -5.31 8.30 25.72
C ILE A 653 -5.95 9.68 25.90
N CYS A 654 -6.71 9.90 26.99
CA CYS A 654 -7.31 11.20 27.30
C CYS A 654 -6.26 12.31 27.34
N ASP A 655 -5.20 12.09 28.11
CA ASP A 655 -4.12 13.06 28.31
C ASP A 655 -3.45 13.41 26.98
N GLU A 656 -3.28 12.43 26.08
CA GLU A 656 -2.64 12.65 24.79
C GLU A 656 -3.56 13.41 23.81
N PHE A 657 -4.87 13.12 23.76
CA PHE A 657 -5.81 13.90 22.94
C PHE A 657 -5.94 15.35 23.42
N GLN A 658 -6.05 15.55 24.74
CA GLN A 658 -6.09 16.87 25.35
C GLN A 658 -4.82 17.67 25.07
N LYS A 659 -3.66 17.01 25.13
CA LYS A 659 -2.37 17.60 24.75
C LYS A 659 -2.32 17.97 23.27
N GLN A 660 -2.82 17.15 22.35
CA GLN A 660 -2.84 17.49 20.92
C GLN A 660 -3.78 18.67 20.61
N ILE A 661 -4.91 18.79 21.30
CA ILE A 661 -5.82 19.96 21.17
C ILE A 661 -5.15 21.22 21.71
N LYS A 662 -4.51 21.17 22.89
CA LYS A 662 -3.73 22.29 23.44
C LYS A 662 -2.62 22.77 22.49
N LEU A 663 -1.93 21.82 21.85
CA LEU A 663 -0.90 22.12 20.85
C LEU A 663 -1.48 22.80 19.60
N LEU A 664 -2.71 22.47 19.19
CA LEU A 664 -3.39 23.09 18.05
C LEU A 664 -3.98 24.48 18.37
N GLN A 665 -4.49 24.67 19.59
CA GLN A 665 -5.06 25.94 20.04
C GLN A 665 -4.01 26.98 20.45
N GLY A 666 -2.74 26.58 20.54
CA GLY A 666 -1.65 27.48 20.92
C GLY A 666 -1.64 27.89 22.40
N GLU A 667 -2.40 27.21 23.27
CA GLU A 667 -2.51 27.54 24.70
C GLU A 667 -1.34 27.00 25.56
N ASP A 668 -0.47 26.14 25.03
CA ASP A 668 0.83 25.86 25.67
C ASP A 668 1.93 26.78 25.10
N LYS A 669 1.77 28.08 25.33
CA LYS A 669 2.94 28.92 25.62
C LYS A 669 3.33 28.65 27.08
N ILE A 670 4.42 27.89 27.24
CA ILE A 670 5.22 27.62 28.46
C ILE A 670 4.97 26.22 29.08
N SER A 671 5.80 25.25 28.66
CA SER A 671 6.52 24.27 29.51
C SER A 671 6.66 22.87 28.87
N THR A 672 7.25 22.79 27.67
CA THR A 672 7.87 21.53 27.19
C THR A 672 9.29 21.76 26.70
N THR A 673 10.08 22.51 27.46
CA THR A 673 11.55 22.37 27.41
C THR A 673 11.96 21.12 28.18
N LYS A 674 11.64 19.93 27.65
CA LYS A 674 12.49 18.76 27.91
C LYS A 674 13.77 18.98 27.11
N ARG A 675 14.67 19.82 27.65
CA ARG A 675 16.00 20.05 27.11
C ARG A 675 16.79 18.77 27.32
N MET A 676 16.97 18.02 26.24
CA MET A 676 17.83 16.84 26.24
C MET A 676 19.25 17.32 25.93
N SER A 677 20.19 17.01 26.81
CA SER A 677 21.58 17.40 26.60
C SER A 677 22.56 16.38 27.13
N ILE A 678 23.66 16.22 26.43
CA ILE A 678 24.79 15.40 26.84
C ILE A 678 26.05 16.24 26.89
N LYS A 679 26.92 15.97 27.85
CA LYS A 679 28.29 16.50 27.85
C LYS A 679 29.16 15.58 27.00
N VAL A 680 29.97 16.16 26.13
CA VAL A 680 30.89 15.44 25.25
C VAL A 680 32.25 16.13 25.36
N GLY A 681 33.24 15.47 25.97
CA GLY A 681 34.52 16.12 26.28
C GLY A 681 34.34 17.39 27.12
N GLN A 682 34.86 18.52 26.64
CA GLN A 682 34.67 19.85 27.26
C GLN A 682 33.45 20.62 26.71
N GLY A 683 32.77 20.09 25.69
CA GLY A 683 31.59 20.69 25.08
C GLY A 683 30.28 20.04 25.51
N LYS A 684 29.18 20.51 24.90
CA LYS A 684 27.82 20.08 25.19
C LYS A 684 27.01 20.04 23.89
N ILE A 685 26.29 18.94 23.68
CA ILE A 685 25.30 18.83 22.60
C ILE A 685 23.90 18.83 23.21
N GLU A 686 23.02 19.63 22.64
CA GLU A 686 21.64 19.82 23.10
C GLU A 686 20.66 19.67 21.96
N VAL A 687 19.48 19.14 22.25
CA VAL A 687 18.33 19.15 21.33
C VAL A 687 17.19 19.88 22.02
N LYS A 688 16.62 20.86 21.31
CA LYS A 688 15.50 21.70 21.77
C LYS A 688 14.45 21.76 20.67
N LYS A 689 13.19 21.77 21.06
CA LYS A 689 12.10 22.20 20.16
C LYS A 689 11.96 23.70 20.23
N GLY A 690 11.84 24.36 19.09
CA GLY A 690 11.61 25.80 19.09
C GLY A 690 11.88 26.46 17.74
N ASP A 691 11.83 27.78 17.80
CA ASP A 691 12.07 28.66 16.67
C ASP A 691 13.56 29.02 16.61
N ILE A 692 14.21 28.71 15.49
CA ILE A 692 15.65 28.93 15.31
C ILE A 692 16.01 30.42 15.32
N THR A 693 15.07 31.30 14.94
CA THR A 693 15.28 32.76 14.91
C THR A 693 15.43 33.37 16.30
N LYS A 694 15.03 32.65 17.36
CA LYS A 694 15.04 33.13 18.75
C LYS A 694 16.22 32.59 19.57
N GLN A 695 17.20 31.95 18.94
CA GLN A 695 18.31 31.33 19.67
C GLN A 695 19.45 32.30 19.92
N GLU A 696 19.79 32.46 21.20
CA GLU A 696 20.96 33.21 21.65
C GLU A 696 22.23 32.35 21.54
N VAL A 697 22.91 32.42 20.40
CA VAL A 697 24.14 31.68 20.10
C VAL A 697 25.11 32.53 19.28
N ASP A 698 26.39 32.17 19.22
CA ASP A 698 27.34 32.90 18.39
C ASP A 698 27.00 32.75 16.89
N VAL A 699 26.60 31.55 16.45
CA VAL A 699 26.30 31.25 15.05
C VAL A 699 24.94 30.56 14.90
N ILE A 700 24.07 31.12 14.05
CA ILE A 700 22.86 30.44 13.56
C ILE A 700 23.14 29.84 12.19
N LEU A 701 22.74 28.59 11.98
CA LEU A 701 22.85 27.95 10.66
C LEU A 701 21.54 28.04 9.90
N GLY A 702 21.64 28.39 8.62
CA GLY A 702 20.58 28.30 7.64
C GLY A 702 20.91 27.29 6.56
N SER A 703 19.96 27.05 5.65
CA SER A 703 20.21 26.30 4.42
C SER A 703 19.95 27.22 3.23
N SER A 704 20.88 27.28 2.29
CA SER A 704 20.69 27.99 1.02
C SER A 704 19.75 27.23 0.07
N SER A 705 19.65 25.91 0.23
CA SER A 705 18.84 25.00 -0.59
C SER A 705 17.40 24.85 -0.10
N SER A 706 17.13 25.10 1.19
CA SER A 706 15.77 25.15 1.73
C SER A 706 15.19 26.56 1.62
N GLU A 707 14.27 26.77 0.69
CA GLU A 707 13.62 28.07 0.49
C GLU A 707 12.88 28.55 1.75
N ASN A 708 12.13 27.66 2.42
CA ASN A 708 11.39 27.97 3.64
C ASN A 708 12.32 28.44 4.77
N LEU A 709 13.39 27.70 5.08
CA LEU A 709 14.32 28.06 6.16
C LEU A 709 15.14 29.31 5.81
N ARG A 710 15.52 29.46 4.53
CA ARG A 710 16.24 30.64 4.03
C ARG A 710 15.38 31.89 4.20
N GLN A 711 14.14 31.86 3.74
CA GLN A 711 13.22 33.00 3.83
C GLN A 711 12.97 33.40 5.29
N VAL A 712 12.72 32.42 6.17
CA VAL A 712 12.53 32.67 7.60
C VAL A 712 13.72 33.42 8.23
N LEU A 713 14.96 33.04 7.90
CA LEU A 713 16.15 33.71 8.42
C LEU A 713 16.42 35.08 7.77
N LEU A 714 16.12 35.25 6.48
CA LEU A 714 16.26 36.54 5.80
C LEU A 714 15.24 37.56 6.31
N GLU A 715 13.98 37.15 6.47
CA GLU A 715 12.91 38.00 7.01
C GLU A 715 13.19 38.38 8.47
N ALA A 716 13.57 37.41 9.31
CA ALA A 716 13.88 37.66 10.71
C ALA A 716 15.19 38.44 10.91
N GLY A 717 16.17 38.28 10.02
CA GLY A 717 17.40 39.07 10.01
C GLY A 717 17.19 40.49 9.49
N GLY A 718 16.15 40.72 8.70
CA GLY A 718 15.83 41.96 8.03
C GLY A 718 16.72 42.26 6.82
N LYS A 719 16.47 43.40 6.19
CA LYS A 719 17.09 43.80 4.90
C LYS A 719 18.62 43.74 4.88
N GLN A 720 19.28 43.99 6.02
CA GLN A 720 20.73 43.89 6.12
C GLN A 720 21.27 42.47 5.84
N VAL A 721 20.54 41.44 6.27
CA VAL A 721 20.91 40.04 6.04
C VAL A 721 20.58 39.64 4.61
N GLU A 722 19.46 40.12 4.07
CA GLU A 722 19.03 39.89 2.69
C GLU A 722 20.02 40.46 1.66
N ASP A 723 20.43 41.72 1.86
CA ASP A 723 21.40 42.39 0.99
C ASP A 723 22.77 41.71 1.07
N ALA A 724 23.24 41.38 2.28
CA ALA A 724 24.51 40.70 2.49
C ALA A 724 24.52 39.27 1.93
N TYR A 725 23.42 38.53 2.07
CA TYR A 725 23.26 37.19 1.49
C TYR A 725 23.34 37.26 -0.04
N SER A 726 22.61 38.18 -0.64
CA SER A 726 22.55 38.35 -2.10
C SER A 726 23.90 38.75 -2.69
N GLU A 727 24.62 39.66 -2.03
CA GLU A 727 25.95 40.08 -2.48
C GLU A 727 26.98 38.97 -2.31
N GLU A 728 27.00 38.26 -1.18
CA GLU A 728 27.94 37.17 -0.94
C GLU A 728 27.67 35.98 -1.88
N PHE A 729 26.39 35.68 -2.17
CA PHE A 729 26.00 34.69 -3.18
C PHE A 729 26.47 35.08 -4.59
N ARG A 730 26.44 36.38 -4.92
CA ARG A 730 26.89 36.92 -6.21
C ARG A 730 28.41 36.88 -6.35
N VAL A 731 29.15 37.23 -5.30
CA VAL A 731 30.62 37.31 -5.30
C VAL A 731 31.25 35.91 -5.21
N ASN A 732 30.69 35.04 -4.37
CA ASN A 732 31.24 33.71 -4.08
C ASN A 732 30.21 32.57 -4.33
N PRO A 733 29.71 32.40 -5.58
CA PRO A 733 28.60 31.47 -5.88
C PRO A 733 28.93 29.99 -5.63
N ASN A 734 30.22 29.65 -5.59
CA ASN A 734 30.73 28.29 -5.37
C ASN A 734 31.13 28.01 -3.91
N SER A 735 30.97 28.97 -3.00
CA SER A 735 31.23 28.72 -1.58
C SER A 735 30.21 27.75 -1.00
N LEU A 736 30.67 26.78 -0.21
CA LEU A 736 29.80 25.85 0.53
C LEU A 736 29.06 26.55 1.68
N ILE A 737 29.60 27.68 2.15
CA ILE A 737 29.05 28.46 3.26
C ILE A 737 28.97 29.92 2.84
N ILE A 738 27.76 30.49 2.91
CA ILE A 738 27.52 31.92 2.71
C ILE A 738 27.36 32.55 4.08
N SER A 739 28.25 33.50 4.39
CA SER A 739 28.37 34.06 5.73
C SER A 739 27.83 35.47 5.78
N THR A 740 26.79 35.71 6.56
CA THR A 740 26.16 37.04 6.66
C THR A 740 26.31 37.61 8.06
N PRO A 741 26.19 38.95 8.23
CA PRO A 741 25.97 39.56 9.53
C PRO A 741 24.66 39.07 10.17
N PRO A 742 24.45 39.28 11.48
CA PRO A 742 23.29 38.76 12.20
C PRO A 742 22.01 39.57 11.95
N GLY A 743 22.12 40.83 11.50
CA GLY A 743 20.98 41.72 11.36
C GLY A 743 20.23 41.90 12.69
N GLN A 744 18.94 41.60 12.69
CA GLN A 744 18.08 41.67 13.88
C GLN A 744 18.05 40.38 14.73
N LEU A 745 18.73 39.31 14.28
CA LEU A 745 18.73 38.03 14.99
C LEU A 745 19.68 38.06 16.20
N PRO A 746 19.35 37.35 17.30
CA PRO A 746 20.14 37.31 18.54
C PRO A 746 21.38 36.41 18.41
N CYS A 747 22.20 36.63 17.38
CA CYS A 747 23.44 35.92 17.14
C CYS A 747 24.58 36.85 16.70
N LYS A 748 25.79 36.33 16.54
CA LYS A 748 26.93 37.13 16.02
C LYS A 748 27.06 37.01 14.50
N ARG A 749 26.72 35.86 13.91
CA ARG A 749 26.71 35.62 12.45
C ARG A 749 25.70 34.54 12.05
N ILE A 750 25.30 34.55 10.78
CA ILE A 750 24.47 33.50 10.19
C ILE A 750 25.27 32.84 9.06
N PHE A 751 25.34 31.51 9.07
CA PHE A 751 25.99 30.74 8.02
C PHE A 751 24.92 29.94 7.26
N PHE A 752 24.70 30.30 6.00
CA PHE A 752 23.82 29.55 5.11
C PHE A 752 24.62 28.45 4.41
N LEU A 753 24.23 27.21 4.68
CA LEU A 753 24.87 26.02 4.14
C LEU A 753 24.30 25.70 2.76
N LYS A 754 25.16 25.64 1.75
CA LYS A 754 24.82 25.19 0.40
C LYS A 754 25.04 23.68 0.33
N TRP A 755 24.03 22.93 0.78
CA TRP A 755 24.07 21.48 0.84
C TRP A 755 22.72 20.89 0.44
N GLU A 756 22.76 19.90 -0.44
CA GLU A 756 21.60 19.11 -0.88
C GLU A 756 21.85 17.62 -0.59
N PRO A 757 20.88 16.93 0.03
CA PRO A 757 21.06 15.53 0.38
C PRO A 757 21.07 14.64 -0.88
N ASN A 758 22.09 13.79 -0.99
CA ASN A 758 22.14 12.76 -2.03
C ASN A 758 21.23 11.56 -1.65
N LYS A 759 20.67 10.87 -2.65
CA LYS A 759 19.85 9.66 -2.45
C LYS A 759 20.69 8.43 -2.11
N ASP A 760 21.95 8.42 -2.51
CA ASP A 760 22.90 7.38 -2.14
C ASP A 760 23.31 7.52 -0.66
N PRO A 761 23.10 6.49 0.19
CA PRO A 761 23.40 6.56 1.61
C PRO A 761 24.87 6.85 1.95
N GLU A 762 25.83 6.36 1.18
CA GLU A 762 27.26 6.58 1.46
C GLU A 762 27.69 7.98 1.04
N ILE A 763 27.24 8.45 -0.13
CA ILE A 763 27.48 9.83 -0.56
C ILE A 763 26.77 10.81 0.39
N LEU A 764 25.57 10.47 0.86
CA LEU A 764 24.85 11.26 1.85
C LEU A 764 25.67 11.38 3.14
N ARG A 765 26.18 10.27 3.69
CA ARG A 765 27.03 10.30 4.89
C ARG A 765 28.29 11.13 4.68
N GLN A 766 29.01 10.88 3.59
CA GLN A 766 30.25 11.60 3.31
C GLN A 766 30.01 13.10 3.12
N SER A 767 28.93 13.48 2.43
CA SER A 767 28.58 14.89 2.25
C SER A 767 28.23 15.61 3.57
N ILE A 768 27.61 14.91 4.53
CA ILE A 768 27.32 15.44 5.87
C ILE A 768 28.63 15.62 6.65
N ILE A 769 29.54 14.64 6.58
CA ILE A 769 30.85 14.71 7.22
C ILE A 769 31.63 15.92 6.66
N ASP A 770 31.69 16.05 5.34
CA ASP A 770 32.38 17.15 4.66
C ASP A 770 31.76 18.51 5.00
N LEU A 771 30.44 18.59 5.08
CA LEU A 771 29.71 19.80 5.48
C LEU A 771 30.08 20.22 6.90
N ILE A 772 30.01 19.28 7.85
CA ILE A 772 30.33 19.54 9.26
C ILE A 772 31.80 19.93 9.40
N TRP A 773 32.70 19.26 8.69
CA TRP A 773 34.13 19.57 8.71
C TRP A 773 34.40 21.01 8.22
N ASN A 774 33.85 21.39 7.06
CA ASN A 774 33.99 22.74 6.51
C ASN A 774 33.39 23.82 7.43
N LEU A 775 32.22 23.53 8.01
CA LEU A 775 31.59 24.40 8.98
C LEU A 775 32.50 24.64 10.19
N ILE A 776 33.06 23.56 10.75
CA ILE A 776 33.93 23.64 11.93
C ILE A 776 35.17 24.47 11.64
N GLN A 777 35.79 24.34 10.46
CA GLN A 777 36.95 25.17 10.12
C GLN A 777 36.59 26.66 10.07
N ASN A 778 35.43 26.99 9.52
CA ASN A 778 34.93 28.37 9.47
C ASN A 778 34.56 28.91 10.86
N VAL A 779 33.93 28.11 11.72
CA VAL A 779 33.61 28.54 13.09
C VAL A 779 34.89 28.79 13.91
N ASN A 780 35.91 27.95 13.74
CA ASN A 780 37.19 28.09 14.44
C ASN A 780 37.95 29.35 14.05
N SER A 781 37.92 29.79 12.78
CA SER A 781 38.61 31.01 12.36
C SER A 781 38.07 32.28 13.04
N TYR A 782 36.84 32.25 13.53
CA TYR A 782 36.19 33.37 14.24
C TYR A 782 36.14 33.20 15.77
N ASN A 783 36.71 32.13 16.34
CA ASN A 783 36.69 31.82 17.78
C ASN A 783 35.27 31.75 18.40
N PHE A 784 34.27 31.28 17.65
CA PHE A 784 32.92 31.08 18.17
C PHE A 784 32.80 29.82 19.03
N THR A 785 31.91 29.84 20.03
CA THR A 785 31.79 28.80 21.07
C THR A 785 30.39 28.19 21.16
N SER A 786 29.40 28.75 20.49
CA SER A 786 28.01 28.26 20.48
C SER A 786 27.37 28.32 19.10
N ILE A 787 26.68 27.24 18.71
CA ILE A 787 26.08 27.11 17.37
C ILE A 787 24.67 26.53 17.49
N ALA A 788 23.71 27.10 16.75
CA ALA A 788 22.37 26.55 16.58
C ALA A 788 22.21 25.89 15.19
N PHE A 789 21.87 24.60 15.18
CA PHE A 789 21.63 23.79 13.98
C PHE A 789 20.12 23.58 13.77
N PRO A 790 19.57 23.84 12.57
CA PRO A 790 18.27 23.30 12.20
C PRO A 790 18.39 21.80 11.90
N ALA A 791 17.24 21.11 11.79
CA ALA A 791 17.14 19.74 11.29
C ALA A 791 17.39 19.63 9.76
N ILE A 792 18.54 20.14 9.30
CA ILE A 792 18.90 20.18 7.88
C ILE A 792 18.95 18.75 7.34
N GLY A 793 18.29 18.50 6.20
CA GLY A 793 18.23 17.17 5.57
C GLY A 793 17.18 16.22 6.15
N CYS A 794 16.39 16.64 7.14
CA CYS A 794 15.31 15.84 7.73
C CYS A 794 13.89 16.22 7.24
N GLY A 795 13.79 17.08 6.22
CA GLY A 795 12.53 17.59 5.64
C GLY A 795 12.02 16.78 4.42
N GLU A 796 11.19 17.37 3.54
CA GLU A 796 10.48 16.76 2.38
C GLU A 796 11.35 16.03 1.32
N HIS A 797 12.66 15.96 1.52
CA HIS A 797 13.53 15.19 0.65
C HIS A 797 13.51 13.73 1.15
N ALA A 798 13.19 12.78 0.27
CA ALA A 798 13.01 11.35 0.54
C ALA A 798 14.28 10.61 1.05
N CYS A 799 14.91 11.13 2.11
CA CYS A 799 16.12 10.63 2.74
C CYS A 799 15.80 10.07 4.12
N SER A 800 16.57 9.06 4.53
CA SER A 800 16.36 8.36 5.79
C SER A 800 16.78 9.25 6.97
N VAL A 801 15.78 9.75 7.73
CA VAL A 801 15.98 10.63 8.90
C VAL A 801 16.98 10.02 9.90
N ASP A 802 16.95 8.70 10.09
CA ASP A 802 17.90 7.99 10.96
C ASP A 802 19.36 8.14 10.48
N ILE A 803 19.64 8.04 9.18
CA ILE A 803 20.99 8.16 8.62
C ILE A 803 21.52 9.58 8.82
N VAL A 804 20.71 10.59 8.51
CA VAL A 804 21.08 12.00 8.65
C VAL A 804 21.36 12.33 10.11
N VAL A 805 20.41 12.02 11.00
CA VAL A 805 20.51 12.32 12.44
C VAL A 805 21.66 11.56 13.09
N LYS A 806 21.83 10.27 12.78
CA LYS A 806 22.94 9.47 13.31
C LYS A 806 24.29 10.03 12.87
N THR A 807 24.44 10.37 11.59
CA THR A 807 25.71 10.90 11.05
C THR A 807 26.03 12.26 11.62
N MET A 808 25.05 13.18 11.70
CA MET A 808 25.24 14.50 12.30
C MET A 808 25.64 14.43 13.76
N VAL A 809 24.94 13.62 14.56
CA VAL A 809 25.22 13.49 15.99
C VAL A 809 26.57 12.82 16.23
N THR A 810 26.92 11.78 15.46
CA THR A 810 28.20 11.06 15.57
C THR A 810 29.38 11.95 15.20
N GLU A 811 29.31 12.65 14.07
CA GLU A 811 30.39 13.52 13.61
C GLU A 811 30.59 14.70 14.57
N MET A 812 29.50 15.34 15.03
CA MET A 812 29.60 16.41 16.04
C MET A 812 30.24 15.93 17.34
N LYS A 813 29.86 14.73 17.80
CA LYS A 813 30.45 14.11 18.97
C LYS A 813 31.96 13.92 18.80
N GLN A 814 32.39 13.39 17.65
CA GLN A 814 33.80 13.16 17.33
C GLN A 814 34.59 14.48 17.26
N GLN A 815 34.02 15.50 16.63
CA GLN A 815 34.68 16.80 16.49
C GLN A 815 34.83 17.53 17.84
N ILE A 816 33.82 17.46 18.71
CA ILE A 816 33.90 18.02 20.07
C ILE A 816 34.93 17.25 20.92
N GLN A 817 34.98 15.91 20.80
CA GLN A 817 35.95 15.09 21.53
C GLN A 817 37.39 15.37 21.11
N ASN A 818 37.64 15.48 19.80
CA ASN A 818 38.99 15.60 19.26
C ASN A 818 39.62 16.99 19.45
N ARG A 819 38.83 18.07 19.58
CA ARG A 819 39.35 19.45 19.54
C ARG A 819 39.54 20.18 20.87
N LYS A 820 39.30 19.57 22.05
CA LYS A 820 39.53 20.19 23.39
C LYS A 820 39.09 21.67 23.50
N LEU A 821 37.91 22.02 22.98
CA LEU A 821 37.30 23.35 23.14
C LEU A 821 35.85 23.22 23.63
N PRO A 822 35.34 24.17 24.43
CA PRO A 822 34.00 24.09 25.01
C PRO A 822 32.94 24.58 24.02
N TRP A 823 32.48 23.70 23.14
CA TRP A 823 31.43 24.03 22.17
C TRP A 823 30.05 23.65 22.70
N ILE A 824 29.10 24.58 22.60
CA ILE A 824 27.68 24.31 22.83
C ILE A 824 26.99 24.20 21.47
N VAL A 825 26.70 22.97 21.05
CA VAL A 825 25.95 22.68 19.82
C VAL A 825 24.49 22.43 20.19
N THR A 826 23.59 23.24 19.66
CA THR A 826 22.15 23.11 19.93
C THR A 826 21.41 22.80 18.64
N PHE A 827 20.82 21.61 18.53
CA PHE A 827 19.88 21.27 17.47
C PHE A 827 18.48 21.82 17.81
N ILE A 828 17.93 22.62 16.91
CA ILE A 828 16.62 23.24 17.01
C ILE A 828 15.68 22.53 16.04
N ILE A 829 14.72 21.80 16.60
CA ILE A 829 13.73 21.04 15.85
C ILE A 829 12.42 21.82 15.86
N HIS A 830 11.75 21.93 14.71
CA HIS A 830 10.48 22.62 14.66
C HIS A 830 9.44 21.87 15.54
N PRO A 831 8.58 22.55 16.31
CA PRO A 831 7.65 21.88 17.24
C PRO A 831 6.77 20.79 16.62
N ASN A 832 6.48 20.91 15.32
CA ASN A 832 5.65 19.96 14.56
C ASN A 832 6.39 18.67 14.12
N GLU A 833 7.71 18.58 14.29
CA GLU A 833 8.56 17.47 13.80
C GLU A 833 8.95 16.51 14.95
N GLN A 834 7.96 15.85 15.54
CA GLN A 834 8.16 14.95 16.69
C GLN A 834 9.08 13.75 16.37
N ASN A 835 8.91 13.14 15.20
CA ASN A 835 9.72 12.02 14.71
C ASN A 835 11.21 12.36 14.63
N VAL A 836 11.54 13.55 14.13
CA VAL A 836 12.93 14.04 14.02
C VAL A 836 13.49 14.30 15.42
N TYR A 837 12.71 14.94 16.30
CA TYR A 837 13.11 15.18 17.69
C TYR A 837 13.40 13.88 18.45
N ASP A 838 12.57 12.85 18.28
CA ASP A 838 12.73 11.56 18.97
C ASP A 838 13.97 10.81 18.48
N GLU A 839 14.27 10.85 17.17
CA GLU A 839 15.48 10.23 16.63
C GLU A 839 16.75 10.97 17.10
N PHE A 840 16.72 12.32 17.18
CA PHE A 840 17.81 13.10 17.76
C PHE A 840 18.02 12.76 19.24
N CYS A 841 16.93 12.61 20.01
CA CYS A 841 16.99 12.18 21.40
C CYS A 841 17.60 10.79 21.55
N LYS A 842 17.20 9.84 20.70
CA LYS A 842 17.72 8.47 20.67
C LYS A 842 19.21 8.42 20.33
N GLN A 843 19.67 9.16 19.30
CA GLN A 843 21.09 9.19 18.92
C GLN A 843 21.97 9.96 19.92
N LEU A 844 21.41 10.92 20.66
CA LEU A 844 22.11 11.56 21.78
C LEU A 844 22.25 10.63 22.99
N LEU A 845 21.19 9.90 23.34
CA LEU A 845 21.18 8.94 24.46
C LEU A 845 21.91 7.64 24.14
N ALA A 846 22.12 7.34 22.86
CA ALA A 846 23.10 6.34 22.44
C ALA A 846 24.47 6.79 22.98
N SER A 847 24.84 6.24 24.13
CA SER A 847 26.03 6.62 24.88
C SER A 847 27.26 6.49 23.99
N ASN A 848 28.05 7.57 23.91
CA ASN A 848 29.44 7.51 23.49
C ASN A 848 30.26 6.78 24.55
N HIS A 849 30.03 5.49 24.61
CA HIS A 849 31.12 4.58 24.77
C HIS A 849 31.36 4.07 23.35
N GLU A 850 32.54 4.34 22.79
CA GLU A 850 33.26 3.21 22.19
C GLU A 850 33.00 2.04 23.14
N PRO A 851 32.41 0.93 22.69
CA PRO A 851 32.39 -0.23 23.53
C PRO A 851 33.85 -0.43 23.94
N ILE A 852 34.11 -0.26 25.23
CA ILE A 852 35.26 -0.86 25.88
C ILE A 852 35.11 -2.34 25.45
N ASP A 853 35.97 -2.76 24.50
CA ASP A 853 35.86 -3.92 23.61
C ASP A 853 34.81 -3.90 22.47
N TYR A 854 35.00 -3.03 21.48
CA TYR A 854 34.68 -3.36 20.09
C TYR A 854 35.95 -3.28 19.24
N LYS A 855 36.67 -4.38 19.21
CA LYS A 855 37.53 -4.67 18.07
C LYS A 855 36.69 -5.49 17.11
N LEU A 856 36.53 -5.01 15.88
CA LEU A 856 36.25 -5.90 14.77
C LEU A 856 37.22 -7.09 14.89
N PRO A 857 36.77 -8.33 14.64
CA PRO A 857 37.64 -9.49 14.77
C PRO A 857 38.93 -9.21 14.01
N SER A 858 40.08 -9.37 14.67
CA SER A 858 41.38 -9.05 14.07
C SER A 858 41.68 -9.91 12.83
N THR A 859 40.89 -10.95 12.61
CA THR A 859 40.89 -11.78 11.40
C THR A 859 40.26 -11.09 10.19
N TRP A 860 39.44 -10.06 10.37
CA TRP A 860 38.75 -9.35 9.29
C TRP A 860 39.73 -8.61 8.38
N GLN A 861 39.52 -8.72 7.08
CA GLN A 861 40.30 -8.03 6.05
C GLN A 861 39.70 -6.65 5.78
N THR A 862 40.54 -5.62 5.72
CA THR A 862 40.16 -4.26 5.31
C THR A 862 40.02 -4.18 3.80
N SER A 863 38.86 -3.72 3.30
CA SER A 863 38.57 -3.50 1.87
C SER A 863 38.10 -2.06 1.64
N ASN A 864 38.45 -1.49 0.49
CA ASN A 864 38.05 -0.14 0.07
C ASN A 864 36.75 -0.11 -0.77
N GLU A 865 36.19 -1.29 -1.08
CA GLU A 865 34.91 -1.47 -1.76
C GLU A 865 33.98 -2.28 -0.83
N ASP A 866 32.64 -2.12 -0.98
CA ASP A 866 31.52 -2.75 -0.23
C ASP A 866 31.47 -4.30 -0.28
N LYS A 867 32.60 -4.95 -0.52
CA LYS A 867 32.79 -6.39 -0.57
C LYS A 867 32.63 -6.99 0.83
N MET A 868 31.60 -7.81 1.00
CA MET A 868 31.29 -8.49 2.26
C MET A 868 31.81 -9.93 2.36
N GLN A 869 32.25 -10.53 1.25
CA GLN A 869 32.69 -11.93 1.18
C GLN A 869 34.19 -12.02 0.95
N PHE A 870 34.89 -12.74 1.82
CA PHE A 870 36.34 -12.91 1.78
C PHE A 870 36.70 -14.39 1.79
N ILE A 871 37.29 -14.86 0.68
CA ILE A 871 37.72 -16.26 0.56
C ILE A 871 38.87 -16.52 1.53
N LEU A 872 38.71 -17.51 2.39
CA LEU A 872 39.75 -17.95 3.31
C LEU A 872 40.81 -18.78 2.56
N SER A 873 42.09 -18.47 2.83
CA SER A 873 43.21 -19.25 2.31
C SER A 873 43.30 -20.60 3.02
N LYS A 874 43.49 -21.69 2.26
CA LYS A 874 43.60 -23.07 2.78
C LYS A 874 44.72 -23.27 3.82
N ASN A 875 45.68 -22.35 3.85
CA ASN A 875 46.83 -22.43 4.75
C ASN A 875 46.57 -21.80 6.14
N THR A 876 45.47 -21.08 6.34
CA THR A 876 45.17 -20.43 7.62
C THR A 876 44.63 -21.42 8.65
N ASN A 877 44.90 -21.16 9.94
CA ASN A 877 44.37 -21.97 11.03
C ASN A 877 42.84 -21.88 11.12
N GLU A 878 42.28 -20.73 10.77
CA GLU A 878 40.83 -20.49 10.67
C GLU A 878 40.17 -21.43 9.66
N TYR A 879 40.73 -21.54 8.44
CA TYR A 879 40.22 -22.49 7.43
C TYR A 879 40.30 -23.93 7.94
N LYS A 880 41.46 -24.35 8.49
CA LYS A 880 41.68 -25.72 8.99
C LYS A 880 40.71 -26.09 10.11
N SER A 881 40.42 -25.17 11.03
CA SER A 881 39.46 -25.40 12.13
C SER A 881 38.06 -25.65 11.60
N ILE A 882 37.58 -24.80 10.68
CA ILE A 882 36.24 -24.93 10.10
C ILE A 882 36.11 -26.24 9.32
N VAL A 883 37.16 -26.62 8.56
CA VAL A 883 37.19 -27.90 7.84
C VAL A 883 37.12 -29.07 8.81
N MET A 884 37.89 -29.05 9.90
CA MET A 884 37.88 -30.12 10.88
C MET A 884 36.49 -30.33 11.52
N ASP A 885 35.83 -29.25 11.94
CA ASP A 885 34.48 -29.30 12.52
C ASP A 885 33.42 -29.72 11.48
N PHE A 886 33.58 -29.24 10.24
CA PHE A 886 32.71 -29.62 9.13
C PHE A 886 32.87 -31.11 8.78
N ASP A 887 34.09 -31.64 8.77
CA ASP A 887 34.40 -33.05 8.49
C ASP A 887 33.77 -33.98 9.52
N GLU A 888 33.94 -33.63 10.80
CA GLU A 888 33.39 -34.39 11.91
C GLU A 888 31.86 -34.46 11.85
N THR A 889 31.21 -33.35 11.49
CA THR A 889 29.75 -33.26 11.47
C THR A 889 29.10 -33.70 10.16
N MET A 890 29.85 -33.75 9.05
CA MET A 890 29.36 -34.17 7.74
C MET A 890 29.58 -35.65 7.42
N LYS A 891 30.51 -36.37 8.09
CA LYS A 891 30.68 -37.84 8.05
C LYS A 891 30.43 -38.48 6.67
N ASN A 892 31.22 -38.09 5.64
CA ASN A 892 31.14 -38.57 4.24
C ASN A 892 29.99 -38.02 3.37
N ASN A 893 29.25 -36.98 3.80
CA ASN A 893 28.19 -36.37 3.00
C ASN A 893 28.69 -35.31 2.00
N TYR A 894 30.00 -35.21 1.79
CA TYR A 894 30.60 -34.28 0.82
C TYR A 894 31.90 -34.88 0.24
N GLN A 895 32.29 -34.45 -0.96
CA GLN A 895 33.49 -34.91 -1.67
C GLN A 895 34.67 -33.96 -1.49
N GLU A 896 34.42 -32.67 -1.70
CA GLU A 896 35.44 -31.63 -1.58
C GLU A 896 34.81 -30.30 -1.13
N ILE A 897 35.59 -29.51 -0.38
CA ILE A 897 35.27 -28.12 -0.08
C ILE A 897 35.90 -27.26 -1.17
N ILE A 898 35.07 -26.55 -1.92
CA ILE A 898 35.47 -25.66 -3.02
C ILE A 898 36.08 -24.38 -2.44
N LYS A 899 35.34 -23.71 -1.56
CA LYS A 899 35.77 -22.49 -0.88
C LYS A 899 35.03 -22.30 0.44
N ILE A 900 35.66 -21.57 1.34
CA ILE A 900 35.03 -21.05 2.56
C ILE A 900 35.17 -19.55 2.50
N GLU A 901 34.05 -18.86 2.55
CA GLU A 901 33.98 -17.40 2.49
C GLU A 901 33.61 -16.88 3.87
N ARG A 902 34.48 -16.07 4.47
CA ARG A 902 34.14 -15.32 5.67
C ARG A 902 33.28 -14.12 5.27
N ILE A 903 32.18 -13.98 5.96
CA ILE A 903 31.22 -12.90 5.78
C ILE A 903 31.56 -11.81 6.78
N GLN A 904 31.86 -10.62 6.28
CA GLN A 904 32.20 -9.44 7.06
C GLN A 904 31.13 -8.38 6.85
N ASN A 905 30.01 -8.53 7.57
CA ASN A 905 28.94 -7.55 7.56
C ASN A 905 28.91 -6.81 8.91
N GLU A 906 29.55 -5.64 8.95
CA GLU A 906 29.72 -4.86 10.18
C GLU A 906 28.38 -4.48 10.82
N ARG A 907 27.39 -4.07 10.01
CA ARG A 907 26.07 -3.66 10.50
C ARG A 907 25.37 -4.77 11.28
N TRP A 908 25.38 -5.99 10.77
CA TRP A 908 24.73 -7.12 11.43
C TRP A 908 25.57 -7.69 12.56
N TYR A 909 26.90 -7.67 12.43
CA TYR A 909 27.80 -8.07 13.51
C TYR A 909 27.62 -7.17 14.74
N MET A 910 27.44 -5.86 14.56
CA MET A 910 27.14 -4.93 15.66
C MET A 910 25.81 -5.21 16.35
N GLN A 911 24.75 -5.52 15.59
CA GLN A 911 23.45 -5.85 16.16
C GLN A 911 23.50 -7.18 16.93
N TYR A 912 24.19 -8.17 16.36
CA TYR A 912 24.47 -9.43 17.03
C TYR A 912 25.21 -9.24 18.35
N LEU A 913 26.29 -8.46 18.37
CA LEU A 913 27.06 -8.18 19.60
C LEU A 913 26.24 -7.42 20.66
N ALA A 914 25.33 -6.54 20.25
CA ALA A 914 24.43 -5.88 21.18
C ALA A 914 23.53 -6.89 21.91
N HIS A 915 22.99 -7.88 21.19
CA HIS A 915 22.23 -8.98 21.78
C HIS A 915 23.12 -9.94 22.60
N ALA A 916 24.34 -10.23 22.14
CA ALA A 916 25.27 -11.09 22.87
C ALA A 916 25.61 -10.50 24.25
N ARG A 917 25.83 -9.18 24.32
CA ARG A 917 26.07 -8.46 25.59
C ARG A 917 24.85 -8.47 26.51
N ASP A 918 23.64 -8.37 25.97
CA ASP A 918 22.41 -8.52 26.76
C ASP A 918 22.30 -9.94 27.35
N PHE A 919 22.56 -10.97 26.55
CA PHE A 919 22.58 -12.37 26.98
C PHE A 919 23.63 -12.59 28.06
N GLN A 920 24.85 -12.08 27.86
CA GLN A 920 25.93 -12.18 28.85
C GLN A 920 25.57 -11.48 30.17
N LYS A 921 24.97 -10.29 30.13
CA LYS A 921 24.52 -9.57 31.33
C LYS A 921 23.39 -10.29 32.08
N ARG A 922 22.44 -10.87 31.33
CA ARG A 922 21.23 -11.47 31.90
C ARG A 922 21.44 -12.90 32.39
N LEU A 923 22.29 -13.67 31.70
CA LEU A 923 22.51 -15.10 31.95
C LEU A 923 23.83 -15.38 32.68
N ASN A 924 24.82 -14.49 32.55
CA ASN A 924 26.17 -14.65 33.13
C ASN A 924 26.87 -15.97 32.75
N GLU A 925 26.51 -16.54 31.59
CA GLU A 925 27.05 -17.77 31.02
C GLU A 925 27.27 -17.58 29.51
N ASP A 926 28.23 -18.29 28.93
CA ASP A 926 28.40 -18.31 27.47
C ASP A 926 27.34 -19.22 26.85
N THR A 927 26.43 -18.58 26.10
CA THR A 927 25.29 -19.24 25.46
C THR A 927 25.33 -19.09 23.95
N GLU A 928 26.49 -18.71 23.41
CA GLU A 928 26.76 -18.67 21.98
C GLU A 928 27.12 -20.08 21.47
N LYS A 929 26.60 -20.45 20.31
CA LYS A 929 26.99 -21.68 19.61
C LYS A 929 27.26 -21.41 18.14
N PHE A 930 28.25 -22.11 17.61
CA PHE A 930 28.45 -22.27 16.17
C PHE A 930 27.53 -23.35 15.63
N LEU A 931 26.59 -22.97 14.76
CA LEU A 931 25.59 -23.86 14.23
C LEU A 931 25.44 -23.70 12.71
N TYR A 932 25.09 -24.79 12.05
CA TYR A 932 24.91 -24.87 10.61
C TYR A 932 23.50 -24.49 10.18
N HIS A 933 23.38 -23.73 9.09
CA HIS A 933 22.12 -23.45 8.40
C HIS A 933 22.26 -23.77 6.92
N GLY A 934 21.52 -24.78 6.45
CA GLY A 934 21.48 -25.15 5.04
C GLY A 934 20.44 -24.33 4.27
N CYS A 935 20.81 -23.80 3.12
CA CYS A 935 19.89 -23.10 2.23
C CYS A 935 20.24 -23.32 0.74
N PRO A 936 19.31 -23.01 -0.18
CA PRO A 936 19.62 -22.88 -1.61
C PRO A 936 20.50 -21.65 -1.88
N GLU A 937 21.28 -21.67 -2.95
CA GLU A 937 22.15 -20.56 -3.37
C GLU A 937 21.38 -19.24 -3.58
N ALA A 938 20.16 -19.30 -4.11
CA ALA A 938 19.30 -18.13 -4.31
C ALA A 938 18.93 -17.41 -2.99
N ALA A 939 18.91 -18.12 -1.86
CA ALA A 939 18.62 -17.55 -0.54
C ALA A 939 19.88 -17.05 0.17
N ALA A 940 21.07 -17.50 -0.23
CA ALA A 940 22.33 -17.14 0.40
C ALA A 940 22.62 -15.63 0.28
N TYR A 941 22.31 -15.03 -0.87
CA TYR A 941 22.47 -13.59 -1.09
C TYR A 941 21.67 -12.78 -0.05
N SER A 942 20.37 -13.05 0.09
CA SER A 942 19.53 -12.35 1.07
C SER A 942 19.99 -12.56 2.50
N ILE A 943 20.47 -13.75 2.89
CA ILE A 943 20.97 -13.98 4.26
C ILE A 943 22.25 -13.19 4.54
N MET A 944 23.16 -13.06 3.56
CA MET A 944 24.40 -12.29 3.70
C MET A 944 24.16 -10.77 3.76
N HIS A 945 23.15 -10.28 3.04
CA HIS A 945 22.82 -8.85 2.95
C HIS A 945 21.82 -8.39 4.02
N ASP A 946 20.79 -9.18 4.30
CA ASP A 946 19.60 -8.81 5.10
C ASP A 946 19.46 -9.61 6.41
N CYS A 947 20.46 -10.42 6.77
CA CYS A 947 20.49 -11.30 7.95
C CYS A 947 19.47 -12.46 7.89
N PHE A 948 19.46 -13.30 8.92
CA PHE A 948 18.45 -14.37 9.06
C PHE A 948 17.09 -13.76 9.41
N ASN A 949 16.08 -14.03 8.59
CA ASN A 949 14.74 -13.48 8.78
C ASN A 949 13.72 -14.59 9.06
N ARG A 950 13.15 -14.56 10.27
CA ARG A 950 12.16 -15.57 10.73
C ARG A 950 10.88 -15.61 9.91
N SER A 951 10.57 -14.55 9.16
CA SER A 951 9.37 -14.49 8.30
C SER A 951 9.44 -15.48 7.12
N PHE A 952 10.63 -16.03 6.83
CA PHE A 952 10.85 -17.11 5.85
C PHE A 952 10.89 -18.51 6.48
N ALA A 953 10.50 -18.66 7.75
CA ALA A 953 10.45 -19.96 8.41
C ALA A 953 9.60 -20.97 7.62
N GLY A 954 10.16 -22.16 7.35
CA GLY A 954 9.50 -23.23 6.59
C GLY A 954 9.63 -23.15 5.06
N VAL A 955 10.29 -22.13 4.51
CA VAL A 955 10.39 -21.92 3.05
C VAL A 955 11.59 -22.66 2.41
N ASN A 956 12.67 -22.91 3.16
CA ASN A 956 13.98 -23.31 2.59
C ASN A 956 14.22 -24.82 2.41
N GLY A 957 13.18 -25.65 2.32
CA GLY A 957 13.31 -27.11 2.14
C GLY A 957 12.83 -27.66 0.80
N ILE A 958 12.36 -26.83 -0.14
CA ILE A 958 11.65 -27.33 -1.33
C ILE A 958 12.27 -26.74 -2.58
N ASP A 959 12.93 -27.59 -3.37
CA ASP A 959 13.27 -27.27 -4.75
C ASP A 959 12.47 -28.12 -5.75
N LEU A 960 11.96 -27.42 -6.77
CA LEU A 960 11.02 -27.84 -7.80
C LEU A 960 11.63 -28.69 -8.95
N PHE A 961 12.91 -29.05 -8.90
CA PHE A 961 13.55 -29.73 -10.04
C PHE A 961 13.81 -31.25 -9.84
N PHE A 962 13.76 -31.78 -8.62
CA PHE A 962 14.16 -33.18 -8.35
C PHE A 962 13.00 -34.20 -8.30
N LEU A 963 11.77 -33.79 -8.62
CA LEU A 963 10.58 -34.65 -8.56
C LEU A 963 10.31 -35.47 -9.84
N TYR A 964 11.26 -35.50 -10.79
CA TYR A 964 11.07 -36.18 -12.07
C TYR A 964 11.59 -37.64 -12.11
N ILE A 965 12.43 -38.11 -11.16
CA ILE A 965 13.13 -39.41 -11.32
C ILE A 965 12.95 -40.45 -10.21
N LEU A 966 12.36 -40.17 -9.04
CA LEU A 966 12.19 -41.20 -8.00
C LEU A 966 10.74 -41.28 -7.50
N SER A 967 9.90 -42.00 -8.25
CA SER A 967 8.65 -42.56 -7.74
C SER A 967 8.98 -43.74 -6.82
N ASN A 968 8.36 -43.77 -5.64
CA ASN A 968 8.42 -44.81 -4.58
C ASN A 968 9.53 -44.66 -3.51
N ILE A 969 9.35 -43.75 -2.55
CA ILE A 969 9.59 -43.91 -1.09
C ILE A 969 9.30 -42.57 -0.37
N CYS A 970 8.57 -42.62 0.75
CA CYS A 970 8.16 -41.48 1.58
C CYS A 970 9.33 -40.80 2.32
N ILE A 971 9.41 -39.45 2.30
CA ILE A 971 9.97 -38.64 3.41
C ILE A 971 9.15 -37.34 3.54
N PHE A 972 8.58 -37.11 4.73
CA PHE A 972 7.72 -35.99 5.12
C PHE A 972 8.46 -34.66 5.41
N ILE A 973 7.69 -33.58 5.28
CA ILE A 973 7.93 -32.17 5.66
C ILE A 973 8.46 -32.03 7.11
N LEU A 974 9.62 -31.39 7.31
CA LEU A 974 10.29 -31.24 8.63
C LEU A 974 10.59 -29.76 9.04
N GLY A 975 10.09 -28.76 8.31
CA GLY A 975 10.60 -27.38 8.39
C GLY A 975 10.22 -26.53 9.62
N THR A 976 9.23 -26.90 10.43
CA THR A 976 8.76 -26.05 11.58
C THR A 976 8.31 -26.87 12.81
N ALA A 977 8.88 -28.06 13.04
CA ALA A 977 8.43 -28.98 14.10
C ALA A 977 8.56 -28.41 15.54
N TYR A 978 9.49 -27.49 15.74
CA TYR A 978 9.92 -26.98 17.05
C TYR A 978 9.76 -25.46 17.22
N GLY A 979 9.02 -24.80 16.32
CA GLY A 979 8.78 -23.35 16.36
C GLY A 979 8.70 -22.70 14.97
N VAL A 980 8.05 -21.55 14.88
CA VAL A 980 8.03 -20.69 13.69
C VAL A 980 9.13 -19.64 13.85
N GLY A 981 10.37 -20.06 13.58
CA GLY A 981 11.58 -19.26 13.75
C GLY A 981 12.69 -19.70 12.80
N VAL A 982 13.90 -19.19 13.01
CA VAL A 982 15.07 -19.57 12.19
C VAL A 982 15.71 -20.82 12.77
N TYR A 983 15.87 -21.85 11.94
CA TYR A 983 16.40 -23.15 12.33
C TYR A 983 17.92 -23.21 12.14
N PHE A 984 18.60 -23.72 13.16
CA PHE A 984 20.03 -24.00 13.13
C PHE A 984 20.29 -25.42 13.66
N SER A 985 21.36 -26.06 13.21
CA SER A 985 21.74 -27.37 13.71
C SER A 985 23.21 -27.48 14.10
N SER A 986 23.51 -28.22 15.17
CA SER A 986 24.89 -28.60 15.51
C SER A 986 25.46 -29.68 14.58
N SER A 987 24.64 -30.27 13.69
CA SER A 987 25.08 -31.27 12.71
C SER A 987 25.05 -30.71 11.29
N GLY A 988 26.23 -30.59 10.67
CA GLY A 988 26.36 -30.27 9.25
C GLY A 988 25.56 -31.23 8.37
N ALA A 989 25.62 -32.54 8.65
CA ALA A 989 24.85 -33.55 7.91
C ALA A 989 23.32 -33.34 7.99
N TYR A 990 22.79 -32.83 9.11
CA TYR A 990 21.38 -32.48 9.21
C TYR A 990 21.05 -31.26 8.33
N SER A 991 21.85 -30.20 8.45
CA SER A 991 21.71 -28.98 7.64
C SER A 991 21.93 -29.22 6.14
N HIS A 992 22.74 -30.22 5.77
CA HIS A 992 22.98 -30.63 4.38
C HIS A 992 21.69 -30.92 3.61
N ARG A 993 20.68 -31.50 4.29
CA ARG A 993 19.39 -31.88 3.71
C ARG A 993 18.59 -30.69 3.18
N PHE A 994 18.92 -29.47 3.62
CA PHE A 994 18.28 -28.22 3.23
C PHE A 994 19.10 -27.40 2.22
N THR A 995 20.27 -27.92 1.82
CA THR A 995 21.08 -27.32 0.75
C THR A 995 20.66 -27.85 -0.63
N LYS A 996 20.98 -27.11 -1.70
CA LYS A 996 20.77 -27.57 -3.08
C LYS A 996 22.05 -27.46 -3.92
N ARG A 997 22.24 -28.43 -4.83
CA ARG A 997 23.29 -28.38 -5.88
C ARG A 997 22.93 -27.35 -6.95
N ASN A 998 23.87 -26.46 -7.25
CA ASN A 998 23.78 -25.54 -8.39
C ASN A 998 24.19 -26.23 -9.71
N SER A 999 24.24 -25.48 -10.81
CA SER A 999 24.62 -25.99 -12.14
C SER A 999 26.01 -26.60 -12.19
N ASN A 1000 26.90 -26.20 -11.28
CA ASN A 1000 28.28 -26.69 -11.16
C ASN A 1000 28.40 -27.88 -10.19
N GLY A 1001 27.28 -28.34 -9.64
CA GLY A 1001 27.22 -29.42 -8.65
C GLY A 1001 27.54 -28.98 -7.22
N GLU A 1002 27.69 -27.68 -6.97
CA GLU A 1002 28.11 -27.11 -5.69
C GLU A 1002 26.90 -26.82 -4.78
N ARG A 1003 27.10 -26.96 -3.48
CA ARG A 1003 26.14 -26.65 -2.42
C ARG A 1003 26.74 -25.58 -1.53
N CYS A 1004 25.87 -24.77 -0.92
CA CYS A 1004 26.29 -23.78 0.07
C CYS A 1004 25.60 -24.03 1.42
N MET A 1005 26.33 -23.81 2.52
CA MET A 1005 25.82 -23.92 3.88
C MET A 1005 26.46 -22.83 4.73
N PHE A 1006 25.66 -22.15 5.55
CA PHE A 1006 26.17 -21.21 6.52
C PHE A 1006 26.65 -21.91 7.78
N LEU A 1007 27.76 -21.45 8.32
CA LEU A 1007 28.17 -21.65 9.70
C LEU A 1007 27.98 -20.30 10.42
N ALA A 1008 27.04 -20.26 11.36
CA ALA A 1008 26.58 -19.05 12.01
C ALA A 1008 26.87 -19.07 13.51
N ARG A 1009 27.13 -17.89 14.09
CA ARG A 1009 27.08 -17.69 15.54
C ARG A 1009 25.64 -17.48 15.97
N VAL A 1010 25.18 -18.23 16.96
CA VAL A 1010 23.78 -18.24 17.38
C VAL A 1010 23.70 -18.11 18.90
N LEU A 1011 22.96 -17.11 19.38
CA LEU A 1011 22.66 -16.90 20.80
C LEU A 1011 21.49 -17.78 21.22
N VAL A 1012 21.78 -18.99 21.70
CA VAL A 1012 20.74 -19.95 22.07
C VAL A 1012 20.11 -19.65 23.43
N GLY A 1013 20.86 -19.04 24.36
CA GLY A 1013 20.38 -18.68 25.70
C GLY A 1013 19.74 -19.86 26.45
N LYS A 1014 18.74 -19.57 27.29
CA LYS A 1014 17.92 -20.60 27.95
C LYS A 1014 17.01 -21.28 26.94
N THR A 1015 17.12 -22.60 26.81
CA THR A 1015 16.36 -23.36 25.83
C THR A 1015 15.23 -24.18 26.47
N THR A 1016 14.18 -24.44 25.69
CA THR A 1016 13.10 -25.37 26.06
C THR A 1016 12.66 -26.19 24.85
N ILE A 1017 11.96 -27.31 25.07
CA ILE A 1017 11.45 -28.13 23.98
C ILE A 1017 10.40 -27.34 23.19
N GLY A 1018 10.65 -27.21 21.89
CA GLY A 1018 9.80 -26.45 20.98
C GLY A 1018 8.58 -27.23 20.48
N ASN A 1019 7.60 -26.50 19.98
CA ASN A 1019 6.47 -27.09 19.24
C ASN A 1019 6.09 -26.22 18.03
N LYS A 1020 5.40 -26.83 17.06
CA LYS A 1020 5.00 -26.18 15.81
C LYS A 1020 4.09 -24.95 15.92
N SER A 1021 3.43 -24.73 17.06
CA SER A 1021 2.51 -23.60 17.27
C SER A 1021 3.20 -22.34 17.81
N MET A 1022 4.44 -22.46 18.28
CA MET A 1022 5.19 -21.36 18.88
C MET A 1022 5.64 -20.36 17.83
N LYS A 1023 5.09 -19.13 17.86
CA LYS A 1023 5.46 -18.01 16.96
C LYS A 1023 6.38 -16.98 17.62
N THR A 1024 6.52 -17.05 18.94
CA THR A 1024 7.37 -16.17 19.74
C THR A 1024 8.10 -17.00 20.79
N ARG A 1025 9.17 -16.45 21.37
CA ARG A 1025 9.92 -17.15 22.42
C ARG A 1025 9.01 -17.51 23.61
N PRO A 1026 9.10 -18.73 24.17
CA PRO A 1026 8.37 -19.09 25.38
C PRO A 1026 8.74 -18.21 26.57
N VAL A 1027 7.80 -17.98 27.49
CA VAL A 1027 8.04 -17.15 28.69
C VAL A 1027 9.19 -17.75 29.50
N GLY A 1028 10.22 -16.95 29.76
CA GLY A 1028 11.41 -17.38 30.52
C GLY A 1028 12.50 -18.09 29.70
N PHE A 1029 12.30 -18.31 28.41
CA PHE A 1029 13.26 -18.96 27.51
C PHE A 1029 13.62 -18.05 26.32
N ASP A 1030 14.79 -18.29 25.75
CA ASP A 1030 15.40 -17.47 24.69
C ASP A 1030 15.34 -18.14 23.31
N SER A 1031 15.35 -19.47 23.28
CA SER A 1031 15.19 -20.28 22.06
C SER A 1031 14.46 -21.59 22.36
N THR A 1032 14.03 -22.29 21.31
CA THR A 1032 13.50 -23.65 21.44
C THR A 1032 14.42 -24.67 20.78
N THR A 1033 14.33 -25.92 21.22
CA THR A 1033 15.17 -27.02 20.75
C THR A 1033 14.36 -28.30 20.57
N ASP A 1034 14.91 -29.25 19.83
CA ASP A 1034 14.45 -30.65 19.80
C ASP A 1034 14.99 -31.46 21.00
N GLY A 1035 15.83 -30.84 21.84
CA GLY A 1035 16.53 -31.50 22.94
C GLY A 1035 17.84 -32.18 22.52
N ASN A 1036 18.25 -32.05 21.25
CA ASN A 1036 19.44 -32.69 20.73
C ASN A 1036 20.24 -31.76 19.81
N HIS A 1037 19.94 -31.73 18.50
CA HIS A 1037 20.79 -31.07 17.51
C HIS A 1037 20.18 -29.83 16.87
N ILE A 1038 18.94 -29.44 17.20
CA ILE A 1038 18.21 -28.34 16.56
C ILE A 1038 17.99 -27.20 17.55
N PHE A 1039 18.19 -25.98 17.07
CA PHE A 1039 17.91 -24.75 17.81
C PHE A 1039 17.08 -23.81 16.93
N VAL A 1040 16.05 -23.20 17.51
CA VAL A 1040 15.14 -22.28 16.82
C VAL A 1040 15.13 -20.93 17.53
N THR A 1041 15.51 -19.88 16.81
CA THR A 1041 15.53 -18.50 17.32
C THR A 1041 14.31 -17.71 16.83
N TYR A 1042 13.89 -16.71 17.62
CA TYR A 1042 12.65 -15.94 17.40
C TYR A 1042 12.89 -14.45 17.17
N HIS A 1043 14.15 -14.03 17.09
CA HIS A 1043 14.55 -12.66 16.85
C HIS A 1043 15.69 -12.62 15.82
N ASP A 1044 15.61 -11.72 14.85
CA ASP A 1044 16.48 -11.74 13.66
C ASP A 1044 17.95 -11.49 14.02
N ALA A 1045 18.22 -10.63 15.01
CA ALA A 1045 19.57 -10.36 15.52
C ALA A 1045 20.12 -11.39 16.53
N GLN A 1046 19.46 -12.54 16.75
CA GLN A 1046 20.00 -13.62 17.60
C GLN A 1046 21.07 -14.47 16.90
N ALA A 1047 21.27 -14.31 15.59
CA ALA A 1047 22.26 -15.06 14.83
C ALA A 1047 23.03 -14.19 13.84
N TYR A 1048 24.30 -14.51 13.63
CA TYR A 1048 25.19 -13.88 12.65
C TYR A 1048 25.79 -14.92 11.72
N ALA A 1049 25.60 -14.77 10.41
CA ALA A 1049 26.21 -15.63 9.40
C ALA A 1049 27.70 -15.28 9.29
N GLU A 1050 28.59 -16.13 9.79
CA GLU A 1050 30.03 -15.83 9.82
C GLU A 1050 30.78 -16.45 8.65
N TYR A 1051 30.42 -17.66 8.25
CA TYR A 1051 31.03 -18.33 7.11
C TYR A 1051 29.99 -18.91 6.15
N LEU A 1052 30.26 -18.83 4.85
CA LEU A 1052 29.59 -19.57 3.81
C LEU A 1052 30.53 -20.66 3.30
N ILE A 1053 30.16 -21.92 3.48
CA ILE A 1053 30.94 -23.08 3.04
C ILE A 1053 30.35 -23.56 1.71
N THR A 1054 31.14 -23.53 0.64
CA THR A 1054 30.79 -24.08 -0.66
C THR A 1054 31.50 -25.42 -0.87
N TYR A 1055 30.75 -26.48 -1.13
CA TYR A 1055 31.25 -27.86 -1.22
C TYR A 1055 30.47 -28.68 -2.25
N LYS A 1056 30.93 -29.89 -2.60
CA LYS A 1056 30.26 -30.79 -3.57
C LYS A 1056 29.81 -32.12 -2.99
#